data_AF-A0A0S4JVT5-F1
#
_entry.id   AF-A0A0S4JVT5-F1
#
_cell.length_a   1.000
_cell.length_b   1.000
_cell.length_c   1.000
_cell.angle_alpha   90.00
_cell.angle_beta   90.00
_cell.angle_gamma   90.00
#
_symmetry.space_group_name_H-M   'P 1'
#
loop_
_entity.id
_entity.type
_entity.pdbx_description
1 polymer ?
#
loop_
_entity_poly.entity_id
_entity_poly.type
_entity_poly.pdbx_seq_one_letter_code
_entity_poly.pdbx_strand_id
1 'polypeptide(L)'
;MSATPPSSLQSMVTVNMNLKTFKTLLPHQLEAFSKLLHGSRRPSVHPEFLTLEILRPGFASGNLAALLTNDEESAMQRDLFRSEHAFGQMQALLRSGNYRIDFPEHAAMLVVAWLLEQERDLEAMKLVSILSPWMNEVKFVPTIIAAHPHQSTTNTISVRRTAAVGDVGLMRSRLAASEQRGVAHAAFYEDFNRVNTALMHLQALAVHILLDTLGEGSIPCQGTSVRNEIPADCAMPFQKANHQDASFYASLVVDVIHDMTLLLRCPASVRHSRRGSATRVLLRALHKIAAQCRRVVATTIVTAGFAKHVQQIMASVLTRRGCRDGIASDAYRCHMMNVQHSLLTDQRHVTSQIIAKRVSEFHSLATLTVSELEAALAPLSISEVSQWNKQQTCNAVDKEISPCFDNILTTRTLQQLAAPPLALDEFTVLPRIKRTHRRAVAMALESTFEELQAYGSIASAEVAGIVLHQCIARHRGMCSFPDIRLALLYSDLALAFSRRRSLLLISNESTHQHQIRIDELPWAVPLLAEISKHRDDVKDRDFARQLLRFYWLQFPVTLMPNKVVSALRDLLFGASSAKTKTRERDDESQAVELPPLPPLLEELAADIFGRTFSSKFTKVARTVAPILKHTTYSRYYLLDPVFEKIESKEISLMEAADLLRRTYYISQSPKGVFLSISGNGMLLEAVQLLTTHNLILADFLFDDDNGAHHRLRLPEIVEQAWKGLVKITLVTPPKVGTPTWFHVSATHARQVSHAFRQFLYFLSKLSPIRVQQEFLAENVSTLQSKYCGSNPETSKLVDAFCEKIAVIQKAVVGEHVDPTEVCLGWRHLS
;
A
#
# COMPACT_ATOMS: atom_id res chain seq x y z
N MET A 1 -17.54 25.35 39.20
CA MET A 1 -18.32 24.18 38.74
C MET A 1 -17.86 23.85 37.33
N SER A 2 -16.92 22.92 37.18
CA SER A 2 -16.44 22.46 35.88
C SER A 2 -17.52 21.57 35.27
N ALA A 3 -18.17 22.03 34.20
CA ALA A 3 -19.03 21.17 33.40
C ALA A 3 -18.16 20.04 32.85
N THR A 4 -18.37 18.82 33.34
CA THR A 4 -17.87 17.62 32.72
C THR A 4 -18.34 17.62 31.26
N PRO A 5 -17.45 17.50 30.27
CA PRO A 5 -17.87 17.42 28.89
C PRO A 5 -18.82 16.22 28.72
N PRO A 6 -19.86 16.32 27.86
CA PRO A 6 -20.76 15.21 27.63
C PRO A 6 -19.96 13.96 27.23
N SER A 7 -20.41 12.79 27.67
CA SER A 7 -19.71 11.51 27.51
C SER A 7 -19.28 11.22 26.07
N SER A 8 -20.02 11.74 25.08
CA SER A 8 -19.66 11.70 23.65
C SER A 8 -18.35 12.43 23.34
N LEU A 9 -18.14 13.64 23.88
CA LEU A 9 -16.90 14.40 23.70
C LEU A 9 -15.70 13.71 24.38
N GLN A 10 -15.89 13.09 25.56
CA GLN A 10 -14.83 12.29 26.19
C GLN A 10 -14.46 11.07 25.35
N SER A 11 -15.45 10.35 24.81
CA SER A 11 -15.20 9.20 23.93
C SER A 11 -14.46 9.61 22.65
N MET A 12 -14.77 10.78 22.10
CA MET A 12 -14.09 11.36 20.94
C MET A 12 -12.67 11.84 21.21
N VAL A 13 -12.37 12.35 22.41
CA VAL A 13 -11.00 12.71 22.82
C VAL A 13 -10.16 11.45 23.03
N THR A 14 -10.80 10.33 23.41
CA THR A 14 -10.14 9.02 23.60
C THR A 14 -9.81 8.35 22.27
N VAL A 15 -10.69 8.46 21.27
CA VAL A 15 -10.45 7.99 19.91
C VAL A 15 -9.74 9.09 19.14
N ASN A 16 -8.42 8.98 19.00
CA ASN A 16 -7.51 9.97 18.42
C ASN A 16 -7.87 10.40 16.97
N MET A 17 -8.94 11.18 16.81
CA MET A 17 -9.42 11.65 15.52
C MET A 17 -8.52 12.79 15.03
N ASN A 18 -8.13 12.71 13.76
CA ASN A 18 -7.21 13.67 13.17
C ASN A 18 -7.85 15.07 13.11
N LEU A 19 -7.20 16.06 13.74
CA LEU A 19 -7.57 17.48 13.71
C LEU A 19 -7.80 18.03 12.29
N LYS A 20 -7.16 17.46 11.26
CA LYS A 20 -7.40 17.86 9.86
C LYS A 20 -8.82 17.55 9.39
N THR A 21 -9.43 16.47 9.85
CA THR A 21 -10.80 16.08 9.45
C THR A 21 -11.84 17.03 10.07
N PHE A 22 -11.61 17.53 11.29
CA PHE A 22 -12.49 18.54 11.88
C PHE A 22 -12.49 19.86 11.10
N LYS A 23 -11.31 20.28 10.64
CA LYS A 23 -11.14 21.55 9.93
C LYS A 23 -11.84 21.60 8.57
N THR A 24 -12.28 20.46 8.04
CA THR A 24 -13.02 20.39 6.76
C THR A 24 -14.53 20.50 6.92
N LEU A 25 -15.06 20.48 8.14
CA LEU A 25 -16.51 20.61 8.39
C LEU A 25 -16.92 22.07 8.51
N LEU A 26 -18.05 22.42 7.92
CA LEU A 26 -18.69 23.73 8.08
C LEU A 26 -19.29 23.87 9.50
N PRO A 27 -19.47 25.09 10.04
CA PRO A 27 -19.95 25.29 11.41
C PRO A 27 -21.25 24.56 11.75
N HIS A 28 -22.23 24.57 10.85
CA HIS A 28 -23.50 23.86 11.05
C HIS A 28 -23.33 22.32 11.03
N GLN A 29 -22.42 21.79 10.21
CA GLN A 29 -22.10 20.36 10.18
C GLN A 29 -21.41 19.94 11.48
N LEU A 30 -20.58 20.82 12.04
CA LEU A 30 -19.87 20.57 13.30
C LEU A 30 -20.83 20.57 14.50
N GLU A 31 -21.83 21.46 14.50
CA GLU A 31 -22.90 21.46 15.50
C GLU A 31 -23.75 20.18 15.42
N ALA A 32 -24.20 19.78 14.22
CA ALA A 32 -24.95 18.55 14.02
C ALA A 32 -24.14 17.32 14.44
N PHE A 33 -22.88 17.26 14.03
CA PHE A 33 -21.94 16.20 14.37
C PHE A 33 -21.78 16.03 15.90
N SER A 34 -21.77 17.14 16.66
CA SER A 34 -21.61 17.11 18.13
C SER A 34 -22.80 16.50 18.89
N LYS A 35 -23.98 16.48 18.26
CA LYS A 35 -25.24 15.95 18.82
C LYS A 35 -25.45 14.46 18.53
N LEU A 36 -24.61 13.85 17.68
CA LEU A 36 -24.72 12.44 17.30
C LEU A 36 -24.23 11.50 18.41
N LEU A 37 -24.85 10.33 18.50
CA LEU A 37 -24.48 9.26 19.44
C LEU A 37 -23.34 8.41 18.85
N HIS A 38 -22.15 9.00 18.70
CA HIS A 38 -20.96 8.28 18.21
C HIS A 38 -20.64 7.04 19.06
N GLY A 39 -20.15 5.97 18.42
CA GLY A 39 -19.95 4.68 19.10
C GLY A 39 -21.20 3.79 19.17
N SER A 40 -22.36 4.29 18.74
CA SER A 40 -23.62 3.54 18.62
C SER A 40 -23.84 3.01 17.20
N ARG A 41 -24.53 1.87 17.07
CA ARG A 41 -25.09 1.37 15.80
C ARG A 41 -26.12 2.31 15.20
N ARG A 42 -26.79 3.11 16.04
CA ARG A 42 -27.77 4.11 15.64
C ARG A 42 -27.33 5.49 16.14
N PRO A 43 -26.41 6.17 15.43
CA PRO A 43 -25.88 7.46 15.86
C PRO A 43 -26.84 8.64 15.60
N SER A 44 -27.88 8.46 14.77
CA SER A 44 -28.89 9.46 14.42
C SER A 44 -30.31 8.88 14.53
N VAL A 45 -31.34 9.69 14.22
CA VAL A 45 -32.75 9.23 14.21
C VAL A 45 -33.05 8.20 13.12
N HIS A 46 -32.22 8.11 12.07
CA HIS A 46 -32.41 7.17 10.97
C HIS A 46 -32.25 5.71 11.44
N PRO A 47 -32.95 4.75 10.80
CA PRO A 47 -32.74 3.32 11.04
C PRO A 47 -31.33 2.86 10.66
N GLU A 48 -30.84 1.82 11.34
CA GLU A 48 -29.48 1.30 11.15
C GLU A 48 -29.21 0.72 9.75
N PHE A 49 -30.26 0.29 9.05
CA PHE A 49 -30.12 -0.26 7.70
C PHE A 49 -29.78 0.82 6.66
N LEU A 50 -30.12 2.09 6.92
CA LEU A 50 -29.80 3.22 6.06
C LEU A 50 -28.33 3.60 6.15
N THR A 51 -27.70 3.80 5.01
CA THR A 51 -26.30 4.13 4.88
C THR A 51 -26.09 5.60 5.21
N LEU A 52 -25.36 5.84 6.29
CA LEU A 52 -24.89 7.17 6.65
C LEU A 52 -23.58 7.50 5.92
N GLU A 53 -23.37 8.78 5.66
CA GLU A 53 -22.07 9.29 5.27
C GLU A 53 -21.11 9.21 6.47
N ILE A 54 -19.90 8.67 6.24
CA ILE A 54 -18.91 8.40 7.29
C ILE A 54 -17.60 9.14 7.02
N LEU A 55 -17.23 10.00 7.97
CA LEU A 55 -15.97 10.70 8.05
C LEU A 55 -14.87 9.78 8.58
N ARG A 56 -13.63 9.95 8.09
CA ARG A 56 -12.50 9.19 8.62
C ARG A 56 -12.12 9.69 10.02
N PRO A 57 -11.90 8.80 11.01
CA PRO A 57 -11.65 7.36 10.88
C PRO A 57 -12.86 6.41 10.97
N GLY A 58 -14.10 6.89 11.02
CA GLY A 58 -15.30 6.02 11.11
C GLY A 58 -16.52 6.68 11.75
N PHE A 59 -16.58 8.01 11.81
CA PHE A 59 -17.63 8.75 12.51
C PHE A 59 -18.75 9.13 11.54
N ALA A 60 -20.00 9.00 11.97
CA ALA A 60 -21.14 9.45 11.17
C ALA A 60 -21.08 10.98 10.99
N SER A 61 -21.31 11.48 9.78
CA SER A 61 -21.52 12.92 9.58
C SER A 61 -22.92 13.36 10.04
N GLY A 62 -23.87 12.42 10.08
CA GLY A 62 -25.30 12.68 10.33
C GLY A 62 -26.13 12.70 9.05
N ASN A 63 -25.50 12.84 7.88
CA ASN A 63 -26.16 12.80 6.58
C ASN A 63 -26.35 11.36 6.09
N LEU A 64 -27.37 11.16 5.27
CA LEU A 64 -27.56 9.95 4.47
C LEU A 64 -26.59 9.95 3.29
N ALA A 65 -26.09 8.77 2.91
CA ALA A 65 -25.20 8.63 1.75
C ALA A 65 -25.99 8.47 0.44
N ALA A 66 -27.13 7.77 0.49
CA ALA A 66 -28.03 7.55 -0.64
C ALA A 66 -29.16 8.61 -0.69
N LEU A 67 -28.77 9.88 -0.79
CA LEU A 67 -29.74 10.99 -0.85
C LEU A 67 -30.53 10.97 -2.15
N LEU A 68 -31.82 11.27 -2.05
CA LEU A 68 -32.67 11.55 -3.20
C LEU A 68 -32.40 12.99 -3.67
N THR A 69 -31.74 13.16 -4.81
CA THR A 69 -31.29 14.50 -5.25
C THR A 69 -32.06 15.05 -6.44
N ASN A 70 -32.72 14.21 -7.24
CA ASN A 70 -33.31 14.60 -8.52
C ASN A 70 -34.81 14.27 -8.59
N ASP A 71 -35.60 15.13 -9.25
CA ASP A 71 -37.05 14.97 -9.38
C ASP A 71 -37.45 13.72 -10.19
N GLU A 72 -36.66 13.34 -11.19
CA GLU A 72 -36.88 12.13 -12.00
C GLU A 72 -36.79 10.85 -11.15
N GLU A 73 -35.79 10.78 -10.25
CA GLU A 73 -35.62 9.65 -9.32
C GLU A 73 -36.78 9.59 -8.31
N SER A 74 -37.24 10.76 -7.86
CA SER A 74 -38.40 10.88 -6.97
C SER A 74 -39.69 10.42 -7.64
N ALA A 75 -39.89 10.77 -8.92
CA ALA A 75 -41.03 10.31 -9.72
C ALA A 75 -40.97 8.79 -9.91
N MET A 76 -39.82 8.26 -10.35
CA MET A 76 -39.62 6.82 -10.59
C MET A 76 -39.97 5.96 -9.37
N GLN A 77 -39.56 6.38 -8.17
CA GLN A 77 -39.84 5.64 -6.94
C GLN A 77 -41.30 5.74 -6.49
N ARG A 78 -41.94 6.92 -6.66
CA ARG A 78 -43.34 7.14 -6.27
C ARG A 78 -44.32 6.47 -7.22
N ASP A 79 -43.98 6.43 -8.50
CA ASP A 79 -44.87 5.95 -9.56
C ASP A 79 -44.85 4.43 -9.72
N LEU A 80 -43.85 3.73 -9.16
CA LEU A 80 -43.73 2.27 -9.21
C LEU A 80 -45.03 1.54 -8.82
N PHE A 81 -45.74 2.05 -7.82
CA PHE A 81 -46.99 1.45 -7.31
C PHE A 81 -48.26 2.04 -7.92
N ARG A 82 -48.12 3.08 -8.75
CA ARG A 82 -49.25 3.86 -9.30
C ARG A 82 -49.40 3.70 -10.80
N SER A 83 -48.36 3.21 -11.48
CA SER A 83 -48.27 3.16 -12.94
C SER A 83 -47.70 1.84 -13.42
N GLU A 84 -48.44 1.15 -14.29
CA GLU A 84 -47.97 -0.04 -15.00
C GLU A 84 -46.69 0.24 -15.80
N HIS A 85 -46.55 1.47 -16.32
CA HIS A 85 -45.36 1.87 -17.06
C HIS A 85 -44.12 1.94 -16.17
N ALA A 86 -44.23 2.51 -14.96
CA ALA A 86 -43.10 2.59 -14.02
C ALA A 86 -42.67 1.21 -13.50
N PHE A 87 -43.64 0.33 -13.22
CA PHE A 87 -43.37 -1.07 -12.93
C PHE A 87 -42.69 -1.80 -14.09
N GLY A 88 -43.21 -1.62 -15.31
CA GLY A 88 -42.63 -2.17 -16.53
C GLY A 88 -41.19 -1.69 -16.79
N GLN A 89 -40.86 -0.44 -16.47
CA GLN A 89 -39.49 0.08 -16.52
C GLN A 89 -38.56 -0.66 -15.54
N MET A 90 -39.00 -0.87 -14.29
CA MET A 90 -38.18 -1.58 -13.29
C MET A 90 -37.95 -3.05 -13.69
N GLN A 91 -38.97 -3.70 -14.27
CA GLN A 91 -38.83 -5.04 -14.85
C GLN A 91 -37.87 -5.04 -16.05
N ALA A 92 -37.94 -4.03 -16.92
CA ALA A 92 -37.02 -3.90 -18.05
C ALA A 92 -35.57 -3.71 -17.57
N LEU A 93 -35.34 -2.96 -16.49
CA LEU A 93 -34.03 -2.83 -15.86
C LEU A 93 -33.54 -4.17 -15.29
N LEU A 94 -34.38 -4.93 -14.58
CA LEU A 94 -34.03 -6.28 -14.10
C LEU A 94 -33.67 -7.24 -15.24
N ARG A 95 -34.41 -7.21 -16.35
CA ARG A 95 -34.18 -8.07 -17.52
C ARG A 95 -32.92 -7.67 -18.29
N SER A 96 -32.73 -6.38 -18.52
CA SER A 96 -31.58 -5.86 -19.27
C SER A 96 -30.30 -5.81 -18.44
N GLY A 97 -30.39 -5.67 -17.12
CA GLY A 97 -29.25 -5.38 -16.26
C GLY A 97 -28.71 -3.96 -16.44
N ASN A 98 -29.37 -3.06 -17.16
CA ASN A 98 -28.86 -1.71 -17.47
C ASN A 98 -28.99 -0.72 -16.30
N TYR A 99 -28.45 -1.12 -15.15
CA TYR A 99 -28.51 -0.36 -13.92
C TYR A 99 -27.20 -0.48 -13.13
N ARG A 100 -26.99 0.45 -12.19
CA ARG A 100 -25.88 0.43 -11.23
C ARG A 100 -26.39 0.63 -9.81
N ILE A 101 -25.89 -0.19 -8.91
CA ILE A 101 -26.18 -0.13 -7.46
C ILE A 101 -24.94 0.47 -6.78
N ASP A 102 -25.00 1.77 -6.52
CA ASP A 102 -23.91 2.52 -5.87
C ASP A 102 -23.98 2.36 -4.34
N PHE A 103 -25.20 2.36 -3.80
CA PHE A 103 -25.50 2.09 -2.39
C PHE A 103 -26.54 0.96 -2.29
N PRO A 104 -26.55 0.15 -1.22
CA PRO A 104 -27.50 -0.95 -1.06
C PRO A 104 -28.96 -0.55 -1.24
N GLU A 105 -29.32 0.65 -0.80
CA GLU A 105 -30.66 1.24 -0.88
C GLU A 105 -31.18 1.27 -2.33
N HIS A 106 -30.29 1.52 -3.29
CA HIS A 106 -30.62 1.61 -4.72
C HIS A 106 -31.16 0.29 -5.30
N ALA A 107 -30.98 -0.83 -4.58
CA ALA A 107 -31.50 -2.14 -4.97
C ALA A 107 -32.97 -2.34 -4.56
N ALA A 108 -33.48 -1.55 -3.61
CA ALA A 108 -34.71 -1.91 -2.89
C ALA A 108 -35.94 -1.95 -3.81
N MET A 109 -36.09 -0.98 -4.72
CA MET A 109 -37.22 -0.98 -5.66
C MET A 109 -37.12 -2.07 -6.75
N LEU A 110 -35.91 -2.49 -7.11
CA LEU A 110 -35.70 -3.66 -7.99
C LEU A 110 -36.18 -4.95 -7.30
N VAL A 111 -35.91 -5.10 -6.00
CA VAL A 111 -36.41 -6.25 -5.21
C VAL A 111 -37.93 -6.21 -5.10
N VAL A 112 -38.52 -5.04 -4.86
CA VAL A 112 -39.99 -4.91 -4.81
C VAL A 112 -40.61 -5.29 -6.15
N ALA A 113 -40.06 -4.81 -7.26
CA ALA A 113 -40.56 -5.14 -8.59
C ALA A 113 -40.48 -6.65 -8.87
N TRP A 114 -39.40 -7.30 -8.45
CA TRP A 114 -39.28 -8.76 -8.53
C TRP A 114 -40.30 -9.48 -7.66
N LEU A 115 -40.53 -9.06 -6.41
CA LEU A 115 -41.52 -9.69 -5.52
C LEU A 115 -42.92 -9.65 -6.14
N LEU A 116 -43.31 -8.52 -6.72
CA LEU A 116 -44.58 -8.37 -7.43
C LEU A 116 -44.64 -9.24 -8.70
N GLU A 117 -43.54 -9.35 -9.46
CA GLU A 117 -43.45 -10.28 -10.61
C GLU A 117 -43.63 -11.75 -10.19
N GLN A 118 -43.28 -12.10 -8.95
CA GLN A 118 -43.46 -13.45 -8.39
C GLN A 118 -44.80 -13.63 -7.63
N GLU A 119 -45.75 -12.68 -7.74
CA GLU A 119 -47.04 -12.71 -7.03
C GLU A 119 -46.90 -12.75 -5.49
N ARG A 120 -45.78 -12.24 -4.95
CA ARG A 120 -45.48 -12.18 -3.51
C ARG A 120 -45.90 -10.84 -2.91
N ASP A 121 -47.15 -10.44 -3.15
CA ASP A 121 -47.67 -9.10 -2.83
C ASP A 121 -47.57 -8.72 -1.36
N LEU A 122 -47.81 -9.69 -0.46
CA LEU A 122 -47.70 -9.45 0.99
C LEU A 122 -46.28 -9.12 1.43
N GLU A 123 -45.26 -9.71 0.81
CA GLU A 123 -43.86 -9.41 1.11
C GLU A 123 -43.46 -8.06 0.53
N ALA A 124 -43.90 -7.77 -0.70
CA ALA A 124 -43.71 -6.47 -1.32
C ALA A 124 -44.33 -5.34 -0.48
N MET A 125 -45.61 -5.48 -0.08
CA MET A 125 -46.30 -4.50 0.76
C MET A 125 -45.60 -4.27 2.11
N LYS A 126 -45.14 -5.35 2.76
CA LYS A 126 -44.35 -5.23 4.00
C LYS A 126 -43.07 -4.45 3.77
N LEU A 127 -42.31 -4.78 2.73
CA LEU A 127 -41.07 -4.07 2.41
C LEU A 127 -41.35 -2.58 2.16
N VAL A 128 -42.37 -2.25 1.37
CA VAL A 128 -42.75 -0.85 1.08
C VAL A 128 -43.16 -0.10 2.33
N SER A 129 -43.91 -0.73 3.26
CA SER A 129 -44.27 -0.10 4.54
C SER A 129 -43.06 0.28 5.39
N ILE A 130 -41.97 -0.49 5.32
CA ILE A 130 -40.71 -0.21 6.02
C ILE A 130 -39.97 0.98 5.37
N LEU A 131 -40.03 1.08 4.05
CA LEU A 131 -39.32 2.10 3.27
C LEU A 131 -40.08 3.44 3.19
N SER A 132 -41.40 3.41 3.17
CA SER A 132 -42.29 4.57 2.95
C SER A 132 -41.95 5.80 3.80
N PRO A 133 -41.58 5.71 5.10
CA PRO A 133 -41.24 6.88 5.90
C PRO A 133 -40.01 7.65 5.39
N TRP A 134 -39.13 7.00 4.63
CA TRP A 134 -37.84 7.53 4.18
C TRP A 134 -37.81 7.85 2.68
N MET A 135 -38.88 7.53 1.94
CA MET A 135 -38.93 7.64 0.49
C MET A 135 -38.80 9.07 -0.07
N ASN A 136 -39.01 10.09 0.77
CA ASN A 136 -38.86 11.49 0.37
C ASN A 136 -37.41 12.00 0.53
N GLU A 137 -36.57 11.27 1.26
CA GLU A 137 -35.19 11.67 1.60
C GLU A 137 -34.14 10.72 1.01
N VAL A 138 -34.47 9.43 0.90
CA VAL A 138 -33.58 8.35 0.46
C VAL A 138 -33.93 7.87 -0.94
N LYS A 139 -32.90 7.71 -1.78
CA LYS A 139 -32.98 7.05 -3.09
C LYS A 139 -33.00 5.54 -2.94
N PHE A 140 -34.12 4.89 -3.31
CA PHE A 140 -34.30 3.43 -3.33
C PHE A 140 -34.36 2.84 -4.75
N VAL A 141 -34.26 3.67 -5.78
CA VAL A 141 -34.19 3.29 -7.19
C VAL A 141 -32.74 3.22 -7.68
N PRO A 142 -32.42 2.39 -8.67
CA PRO A 142 -31.07 2.27 -9.18
C PRO A 142 -30.64 3.47 -10.03
N THR A 143 -29.34 3.59 -10.29
CA THR A 143 -28.83 4.51 -11.30
C THR A 143 -28.92 3.84 -12.68
N ILE A 144 -29.68 4.40 -13.62
CA ILE A 144 -29.80 3.85 -14.98
C ILE A 144 -28.53 4.13 -15.77
N ILE A 145 -28.05 3.14 -16.52
CA ILE A 145 -26.85 3.25 -17.38
C ILE A 145 -27.16 2.68 -18.77
N ALA A 146 -26.51 3.21 -19.81
CA ALA A 146 -26.80 2.82 -21.20
C ALA A 146 -26.42 1.35 -21.52
N ALA A 147 -25.40 0.81 -20.84
CA ALA A 147 -25.01 -0.60 -20.89
C ALA A 147 -24.24 -0.96 -19.61
N HIS A 148 -24.50 -2.13 -19.02
CA HIS A 148 -23.75 -2.59 -17.84
C HIS A 148 -22.34 -3.05 -18.26
N PRO A 149 -21.24 -2.48 -17.72
CA PRO A 149 -19.88 -2.80 -18.15
C PRO A 149 -19.48 -4.28 -18.03
N HIS A 150 -20.20 -5.08 -17.22
CA HIS A 150 -19.90 -6.50 -17.03
C HIS A 150 -20.62 -7.45 -17.99
N GLN A 151 -21.44 -6.93 -18.93
CA GLN A 151 -22.17 -7.74 -19.91
C GLN A 151 -21.42 -7.94 -21.24
N SER A 152 -20.08 -7.94 -21.25
CA SER A 152 -19.34 -8.35 -22.44
C SER A 152 -19.40 -9.88 -22.62
N THR A 153 -20.49 -10.32 -23.27
CA THR A 153 -20.56 -11.37 -24.31
C THR A 153 -19.75 -12.65 -24.16
N THR A 154 -19.68 -13.30 -23.00
CA THR A 154 -19.39 -14.74 -23.01
C THR A 154 -19.96 -15.47 -21.80
N ASN A 155 -20.85 -16.42 -22.07
CA ASN A 155 -21.49 -17.32 -21.11
C ASN A 155 -20.50 -18.33 -20.47
N THR A 156 -19.20 -18.09 -20.59
CA THR A 156 -18.12 -18.97 -20.15
C THR A 156 -17.85 -18.77 -18.66
N ILE A 157 -17.60 -19.90 -17.99
CA ILE A 157 -17.26 -20.00 -16.58
C ILE A 157 -16.07 -19.11 -16.17
N SER A 158 -15.24 -18.65 -17.12
CA SER A 158 -14.10 -17.74 -16.91
C SER A 158 -14.49 -16.30 -16.53
N VAL A 159 -15.54 -15.72 -17.12
CA VAL A 159 -16.04 -14.36 -16.77
C VAL A 159 -16.59 -14.34 -15.33
N ARG A 160 -16.99 -15.51 -14.81
CA ARG A 160 -17.62 -15.68 -13.49
C ARG A 160 -16.64 -15.66 -12.32
N ARG A 161 -15.33 -15.57 -12.56
CA ARG A 161 -14.26 -15.57 -11.54
C ARG A 161 -13.33 -14.37 -11.59
N THR A 162 -13.65 -13.37 -12.42
CA THR A 162 -12.87 -12.15 -12.47
C THR A 162 -13.25 -11.21 -11.32
N ALA A 163 -12.39 -10.26 -11.03
CA ALA A 163 -12.60 -9.16 -10.11
C ALA A 163 -11.71 -7.99 -10.55
N ALA A 164 -11.98 -6.79 -10.05
CA ALA A 164 -11.17 -5.61 -10.28
C ALA A 164 -10.87 -4.88 -8.97
N VAL A 165 -9.66 -4.35 -8.83
CA VAL A 165 -9.30 -3.57 -7.62
C VAL A 165 -9.94 -2.18 -7.66
N GLY A 166 -10.14 -1.65 -8.85
CA GLY A 166 -10.82 -0.40 -9.13
C GLY A 166 -11.18 -0.31 -10.61
N ASP A 167 -11.43 0.90 -11.09
CA ASP A 167 -11.82 1.18 -12.46
C ASP A 167 -10.80 2.09 -13.17
N VAL A 168 -11.05 2.34 -14.45
CA VAL A 168 -10.28 3.30 -15.27
C VAL A 168 -10.31 4.71 -14.66
N GLY A 169 -11.38 5.09 -13.94
CA GLY A 169 -11.49 6.36 -13.23
C GLY A 169 -10.45 6.52 -12.12
N LEU A 170 -10.32 5.50 -11.25
CA LEU A 170 -9.31 5.44 -10.19
C LEU A 170 -7.90 5.42 -10.77
N MET A 171 -7.69 4.66 -11.85
CA MET A 171 -6.42 4.67 -12.59
C MET A 171 -6.07 6.09 -13.07
N ARG A 172 -6.99 6.77 -13.76
CA ARG A 172 -6.80 8.14 -14.26
C ARG A 172 -6.44 9.11 -13.13
N SER A 173 -7.18 9.06 -12.01
CA SER A 173 -6.88 9.87 -10.83
C SER A 173 -5.46 9.65 -10.29
N ARG A 174 -5.00 8.40 -10.28
CA ARG A 174 -3.67 8.02 -9.78
C ARG A 174 -2.54 8.41 -10.74
N LEU A 175 -2.78 8.29 -12.05
CA LEU A 175 -1.88 8.79 -13.09
C LEU A 175 -1.77 10.31 -13.03
N ALA A 176 -2.89 11.02 -12.92
CA ALA A 176 -2.91 12.48 -12.75
C ALA A 176 -2.13 12.92 -11.48
N ALA A 177 -2.29 12.22 -10.36
CA ALA A 177 -1.50 12.51 -9.16
C ALA A 177 0.01 12.20 -9.35
N SER A 178 0.36 11.19 -10.16
CA SER A 178 1.75 10.87 -10.52
C SER A 178 2.36 11.94 -11.41
N GLU A 179 1.57 12.43 -12.35
CA GLU A 179 1.89 13.51 -13.26
C GLU A 179 2.15 14.81 -12.49
N GLN A 180 1.22 15.23 -11.64
CA GLN A 180 1.37 16.43 -10.79
C GLN A 180 2.64 16.37 -9.94
N ARG A 181 2.95 15.21 -9.33
CA ARG A 181 4.21 15.03 -8.60
C ARG A 181 5.43 15.14 -9.51
N GLY A 182 5.34 14.62 -10.74
CA GLY A 182 6.38 14.74 -11.75
C GLY A 182 6.63 16.19 -12.17
N VAL A 183 5.56 16.95 -12.41
CA VAL A 183 5.62 18.39 -12.76
C VAL A 183 6.21 19.20 -11.61
N ALA A 184 5.72 18.99 -10.38
CA ALA A 184 6.24 19.68 -9.20
C ALA A 184 7.72 19.36 -8.94
N HIS A 185 8.13 18.11 -9.12
CA HIS A 185 9.53 17.70 -8.98
C HIS A 185 10.41 18.35 -10.06
N ALA A 186 9.95 18.37 -11.32
CA ALA A 186 10.68 19.02 -12.41
C ALA A 186 10.86 20.52 -12.13
N ALA A 187 9.78 21.22 -11.76
CA ALA A 187 9.82 22.65 -11.44
C ALA A 187 10.72 22.96 -10.23
N PHE A 188 10.64 22.17 -9.15
CA PHE A 188 11.45 22.39 -7.95
C PHE A 188 12.95 22.24 -8.20
N TYR A 189 13.34 21.29 -9.05
CA TYR A 189 14.75 21.01 -9.34
C TYR A 189 15.27 21.71 -10.60
N GLU A 190 14.44 22.46 -11.33
CA GLU A 190 14.82 23.10 -12.59
C GLU A 190 16.04 24.00 -12.42
N ASP A 191 15.97 24.96 -11.49
CA ASP A 191 17.07 25.89 -11.20
C ASP A 191 18.31 25.15 -10.69
N PHE A 192 18.13 24.19 -9.77
CA PHE A 192 19.22 23.35 -9.26
C PHE A 192 19.93 22.60 -10.38
N ASN A 193 19.18 22.04 -11.34
CA ASN A 193 19.70 21.28 -12.46
C ASN A 193 20.44 22.17 -13.46
N ARG A 194 19.94 23.39 -13.71
CA ARG A 194 20.64 24.41 -14.51
C ARG A 194 21.98 24.79 -13.87
N VAL A 195 22.00 25.13 -12.58
CA VAL A 195 23.25 25.43 -11.83
C VAL A 195 24.21 24.26 -11.85
N ASN A 196 23.71 23.06 -11.59
CA ASN A 196 24.50 21.84 -11.59
C ASN A 196 25.18 21.58 -12.94
N THR A 197 24.48 21.83 -14.04
CA THR A 197 25.00 21.66 -15.40
C THR A 197 26.07 22.72 -15.69
N ALA A 198 25.80 23.99 -15.40
CA ALA A 198 26.76 25.07 -15.57
C ALA A 198 28.04 24.87 -14.73
N LEU A 199 27.91 24.46 -13.46
CA LEU A 199 29.06 24.12 -12.61
C LEU A 199 29.86 22.92 -13.13
N MET A 200 29.22 21.96 -13.81
CA MET A 200 29.96 20.86 -14.45
C MET A 200 30.75 21.34 -15.66
N HIS A 201 30.20 22.26 -16.47
CA HIS A 201 30.95 22.92 -17.55
C HIS A 201 32.16 23.69 -17.01
N LEU A 202 31.97 24.54 -16.00
CA LEU A 202 33.08 25.32 -15.42
C LEU A 202 34.15 24.43 -14.75
N GLN A 203 33.76 23.29 -14.16
CA GLN A 203 34.74 22.30 -13.68
C GLN A 203 35.58 21.70 -14.81
N ALA A 204 34.97 21.38 -15.95
CA ALA A 204 35.70 20.86 -17.11
C ALA A 204 36.70 21.89 -17.64
N LEU A 205 36.28 23.15 -17.71
CA LEU A 205 37.14 24.23 -18.15
C LEU A 205 38.25 24.56 -17.15
N ALA A 206 37.96 24.54 -15.85
CA ALA A 206 38.99 24.68 -14.82
C ALA A 206 40.08 23.59 -14.95
N VAL A 207 39.68 22.36 -15.27
CA VAL A 207 40.62 21.26 -15.52
C VAL A 207 41.41 21.49 -16.81
N HIS A 208 40.78 22.03 -17.86
CA HIS A 208 41.45 22.37 -19.11
C HIS A 208 42.53 23.45 -18.89
N ILE A 209 42.21 24.54 -18.18
CA ILE A 209 43.19 25.56 -17.76
C ILE A 209 44.34 24.94 -16.95
N LEU A 210 44.03 24.00 -16.06
CA LEU A 210 45.06 23.36 -15.23
C LEU A 210 46.03 22.48 -16.05
N LEU A 211 45.59 21.89 -17.17
CA LEU A 211 46.47 21.12 -18.05
C LEU A 211 47.63 21.96 -18.58
N ASP A 212 47.37 23.23 -18.92
CA ASP A 212 48.38 24.16 -19.44
C ASP A 212 49.42 24.59 -18.40
N THR A 213 49.17 24.25 -17.13
CA THR A 213 50.06 24.50 -15.99
C THR A 213 50.76 23.23 -15.50
N LEU A 214 50.65 22.12 -16.21
CA LEU A 214 51.36 20.89 -15.85
C LEU A 214 52.84 20.99 -16.24
N GLY A 215 53.72 20.47 -15.38
CA GLY A 215 55.13 20.26 -15.70
C GLY A 215 55.37 19.07 -16.64
N GLU A 216 56.63 18.69 -16.81
CA GLU A 216 56.99 17.47 -17.53
C GLU A 216 56.46 16.23 -16.78
N GLY A 217 55.88 15.28 -17.52
CA GLY A 217 55.32 14.05 -16.96
C GLY A 217 54.01 13.63 -17.61
N SER A 218 53.41 12.55 -17.09
CA SER A 218 52.15 12.00 -17.57
C SER A 218 50.92 12.79 -17.04
N ILE A 219 49.82 12.79 -17.81
CA ILE A 219 48.57 13.45 -17.40
C ILE A 219 47.83 12.56 -16.39
N PRO A 220 47.18 13.12 -15.35
CA PRO A 220 46.35 12.34 -14.43
C PRO A 220 45.22 11.58 -15.15
N CYS A 221 45.06 10.28 -14.89
CA CYS A 221 44.02 9.43 -15.49
C CYS A 221 43.40 8.49 -14.43
N GLN A 222 42.21 7.93 -14.65
CA GLN A 222 41.73 6.86 -13.77
C GLN A 222 42.41 5.53 -14.10
N GLY A 223 42.78 4.77 -13.05
CA GLY A 223 43.24 3.39 -13.17
C GLY A 223 42.11 2.42 -13.47
N THR A 224 42.46 1.27 -14.05
CA THR A 224 41.52 0.18 -14.38
C THR A 224 41.05 -0.59 -13.14
N SER A 225 41.86 -0.64 -12.08
CA SER A 225 41.58 -1.35 -10.82
C SER A 225 41.42 -0.41 -9.61
N VAL A 226 42.10 0.74 -9.60
CA VAL A 226 42.06 1.73 -8.52
C VAL A 226 41.54 3.07 -9.03
N ARG A 227 40.46 3.56 -8.39
CA ARG A 227 39.83 4.83 -8.77
C ARG A 227 40.74 6.01 -8.44
N ASN A 228 40.93 6.92 -9.41
CA ASN A 228 41.78 8.11 -9.29
C ASN A 228 43.25 7.78 -9.00
N GLU A 229 43.76 6.72 -9.62
CA GLU A 229 45.19 6.40 -9.64
C GLU A 229 46.00 7.59 -10.20
N ILE A 230 47.10 7.96 -9.53
CA ILE A 230 48.00 9.01 -10.02
C ILE A 230 49.30 8.31 -10.38
N PRO A 231 49.71 8.30 -11.66
CA PRO A 231 50.98 7.72 -12.07
C PRO A 231 52.16 8.27 -11.26
N ALA A 232 53.19 7.45 -11.04
CA ALA A 232 54.37 7.88 -10.28
C ALA A 232 55.13 9.02 -10.98
N ASP A 233 55.01 9.11 -12.31
CA ASP A 233 55.57 10.14 -13.20
C ASP A 233 54.56 11.25 -13.55
N CYS A 234 53.45 11.35 -12.82
CA CYS A 234 52.40 12.31 -13.11
C CYS A 234 52.90 13.75 -12.97
N ALA A 235 52.66 14.56 -14.00
CA ALA A 235 53.03 15.96 -14.03
C ALA A 235 52.41 16.76 -12.87
N MET A 236 53.19 17.69 -12.32
CA MET A 236 52.75 18.56 -11.23
C MET A 236 52.01 19.80 -11.77
N PRO A 237 50.79 20.10 -11.29
CA PRO A 237 50.06 21.31 -11.67
C PRO A 237 50.66 22.57 -11.04
N PHE A 238 50.25 23.75 -11.52
CA PHE A 238 50.69 25.08 -11.06
C PHE A 238 52.09 25.52 -11.52
N GLN A 239 52.62 24.89 -12.58
CA GLN A 239 53.79 25.37 -13.31
C GLN A 239 53.41 26.59 -14.19
N LYS A 240 54.43 27.29 -14.70
CA LYS A 240 54.22 28.49 -15.53
C LYS A 240 53.58 28.09 -16.87
N ALA A 241 52.40 28.67 -17.17
CA ALA A 241 51.68 28.38 -18.40
C ALA A 241 52.47 28.83 -19.65
N ASN A 242 52.43 28.02 -20.70
CA ASN A 242 53.11 28.29 -21.97
C ASN A 242 52.14 28.89 -22.99
N HIS A 243 51.72 30.15 -22.78
CA HIS A 243 50.74 30.83 -23.65
C HIS A 243 51.36 32.02 -24.40
N GLN A 244 51.16 32.07 -25.72
CA GLN A 244 51.62 33.16 -26.59
C GLN A 244 50.89 34.49 -26.33
N ASP A 245 49.66 34.45 -25.78
CA ASP A 245 48.87 35.61 -25.35
C ASP A 245 48.52 35.49 -23.84
N ALA A 246 49.43 35.97 -23.01
CA ALA A 246 49.29 35.93 -21.55
C ALA A 246 48.12 36.80 -21.04
N SER A 247 47.69 37.81 -21.79
CA SER A 247 46.59 38.71 -21.40
C SER A 247 45.25 38.02 -21.53
N PHE A 248 45.01 37.34 -22.67
CA PHE A 248 43.79 36.57 -22.90
C PHE A 248 43.62 35.43 -21.87
N TYR A 249 44.69 34.67 -21.63
CA TYR A 249 44.68 33.56 -20.66
C TYR A 249 44.39 34.05 -19.23
N ALA A 250 45.00 35.16 -18.81
CA ALA A 250 44.75 35.76 -17.50
C ALA A 250 43.29 36.24 -17.34
N SER A 251 42.68 36.79 -18.40
CA SER A 251 41.26 37.17 -18.41
C SER A 251 40.36 35.95 -18.23
N LEU A 252 40.58 34.89 -19.01
CA LEU A 252 39.77 33.66 -18.95
C LEU A 252 39.78 33.03 -17.55
N VAL A 253 40.94 32.96 -16.89
CA VAL A 253 41.05 32.44 -15.52
C VAL A 253 40.20 33.28 -14.54
N VAL A 254 40.22 34.61 -14.67
CA VAL A 254 39.46 35.51 -13.81
C VAL A 254 37.96 35.35 -14.03
N ASP A 255 37.52 35.22 -15.27
CA ASP A 255 36.10 35.06 -15.61
C ASP A 255 35.54 33.75 -15.06
N VAL A 256 36.31 32.66 -15.15
CA VAL A 256 35.88 31.34 -14.64
C VAL A 256 35.81 31.32 -13.12
N ILE A 257 36.75 31.98 -12.45
CA ILE A 257 36.71 32.19 -11.00
C ILE A 257 35.44 32.95 -10.61
N HIS A 258 35.11 34.02 -11.35
CA HIS A 258 33.93 34.83 -11.11
C HIS A 258 32.64 34.00 -11.24
N ASP A 259 32.48 33.31 -12.36
CA ASP A 259 31.27 32.52 -12.67
C ASP A 259 31.07 31.36 -11.70
N MET A 260 32.14 30.64 -11.35
CA MET A 260 32.07 29.56 -10.35
C MET A 260 31.69 30.11 -8.97
N THR A 261 32.20 31.30 -8.60
CA THR A 261 31.91 31.94 -7.31
C THR A 261 30.46 32.41 -7.24
N LEU A 262 29.92 32.96 -8.33
CA LEU A 262 28.53 33.37 -8.43
C LEU A 262 27.58 32.17 -8.36
N LEU A 263 27.79 31.13 -9.19
CA LEU A 263 26.93 29.94 -9.21
C LEU A 263 26.94 29.16 -7.89
N LEU A 264 28.04 29.21 -7.12
CA LEU A 264 28.10 28.61 -5.78
C LEU A 264 27.27 29.36 -4.73
N ARG A 265 26.80 30.58 -5.01
CA ARG A 265 25.82 31.32 -4.18
C ARG A 265 24.38 30.96 -4.52
N CYS A 266 24.15 30.34 -5.67
CA CYS A 266 22.83 29.86 -6.09
C CYS A 266 22.50 28.49 -5.46
N PRO A 267 21.23 28.08 -5.42
CA PRO A 267 20.84 26.75 -4.97
C PRO A 267 21.42 25.68 -5.89
N ALA A 268 22.39 24.91 -5.37
CA ALA A 268 23.07 23.84 -6.11
C ALA A 268 23.01 22.52 -5.34
N SER A 269 23.27 21.40 -6.02
CA SER A 269 23.40 20.11 -5.34
C SER A 269 24.51 20.16 -4.29
N VAL A 270 24.29 19.49 -3.16
CA VAL A 270 25.26 19.34 -2.05
C VAL A 270 26.64 18.85 -2.53
N ARG A 271 26.68 18.14 -3.67
CA ARG A 271 27.92 17.70 -4.32
C ARG A 271 28.87 18.85 -4.68
N HIS A 272 28.37 20.05 -4.91
CA HIS A 272 29.17 21.24 -5.27
C HIS A 272 29.49 22.12 -4.06
N SER A 273 28.63 22.18 -3.04
CA SER A 273 28.77 23.10 -1.91
C SER A 273 29.70 22.62 -0.79
N ARG A 274 30.00 21.31 -0.70
CA ARG A 274 30.92 20.76 0.31
C ARG A 274 32.32 21.39 0.24
N ARG A 275 32.97 21.60 1.39
CA ARG A 275 34.29 22.26 1.50
C ARG A 275 35.40 21.56 0.70
N GLY A 276 35.30 20.25 0.51
CA GLY A 276 36.19 19.42 -0.31
C GLY A 276 35.58 18.96 -1.64
N SER A 277 34.55 19.63 -2.14
CA SER A 277 33.99 19.31 -3.46
C SER A 277 34.99 19.60 -4.58
N ALA A 278 34.88 18.88 -5.70
CA ALA A 278 35.67 19.17 -6.89
C ALA A 278 35.54 20.63 -7.33
N THR A 279 34.33 21.22 -7.28
CA THR A 279 34.11 22.64 -7.60
C THR A 279 34.94 23.57 -6.71
N ARG A 280 34.89 23.40 -5.39
CA ARG A 280 35.60 24.30 -4.46
C ARG A 280 37.11 24.10 -4.48
N VAL A 281 37.58 22.88 -4.72
CA VAL A 281 39.02 22.59 -4.85
C VAL A 281 39.57 23.19 -6.14
N LEU A 282 38.88 23.03 -7.27
CA LEU A 282 39.25 23.64 -8.55
C LEU A 282 39.20 25.17 -8.49
N LEU A 283 38.20 25.76 -7.84
CA LEU A 283 38.14 27.21 -7.63
C LEU A 283 39.36 27.74 -6.87
N ARG A 284 39.80 27.03 -5.80
CA ARG A 284 41.04 27.40 -5.08
C ARG A 284 42.29 27.24 -5.95
N ALA A 285 42.33 26.22 -6.80
CA ALA A 285 43.42 26.00 -7.75
C ALA A 285 43.52 27.18 -8.74
N LEU A 286 42.39 27.58 -9.33
CA LEU A 286 42.35 28.74 -10.24
C LEU A 286 42.77 30.05 -9.56
N HIS A 287 42.37 30.30 -8.30
CA HIS A 287 42.84 31.47 -7.56
C HIS A 287 44.36 31.49 -7.37
N LYS A 288 45.00 30.32 -7.22
CA LYS A 288 46.46 30.22 -7.13
C LYS A 288 47.13 30.55 -8.46
N ILE A 289 46.57 30.08 -9.58
CA ILE A 289 47.02 30.44 -10.93
C ILE A 289 46.86 31.95 -11.17
N ALA A 290 45.69 32.51 -10.87
CA ALA A 290 45.42 33.95 -11.06
C ALA A 290 46.38 34.83 -10.25
N ALA A 291 46.83 34.38 -9.08
CA ALA A 291 47.83 35.09 -8.27
C ALA A 291 49.23 35.02 -8.91
N GLN A 292 49.61 33.88 -9.49
CA GLN A 292 50.86 33.72 -10.24
C GLN A 292 50.88 34.60 -11.51
N CYS A 293 49.75 34.75 -12.20
CA CYS A 293 49.65 35.62 -13.39
C CYS A 293 49.80 37.13 -13.08
N ARG A 294 49.52 37.57 -11.84
CA ARG A 294 49.55 39.00 -11.45
C ARG A 294 50.87 39.49 -10.84
N ARG A 295 51.83 38.62 -10.53
CA ARG A 295 53.12 38.98 -9.91
C ARG A 295 54.27 38.15 -10.48
N VAL A 296 55.36 38.82 -10.88
CA VAL A 296 56.58 38.19 -11.43
C VAL A 296 57.42 37.45 -10.37
N VAL A 297 57.26 37.70 -9.08
CA VAL A 297 58.04 36.98 -8.04
C VAL A 297 57.18 36.75 -6.79
N ALA A 298 56.64 35.55 -6.64
CA ALA A 298 56.41 34.88 -5.36
C ALA A 298 56.04 33.42 -5.63
N THR A 299 56.94 32.50 -5.31
CA THR A 299 56.68 31.06 -5.22
C THR A 299 55.55 30.84 -4.23
N THR A 300 54.32 30.74 -4.75
CA THR A 300 53.17 30.42 -3.92
C THR A 300 53.34 28.96 -3.53
N ILE A 301 53.83 28.69 -2.32
CA ILE A 301 54.09 27.33 -1.85
C ILE A 301 52.77 26.55 -1.87
N VAL A 302 52.62 25.66 -2.85
CA VAL A 302 51.49 24.72 -2.94
C VAL A 302 51.90 23.47 -2.18
N THR A 303 51.07 23.01 -1.24
CA THR A 303 51.37 21.79 -0.50
C THR A 303 51.22 20.56 -1.40
N ALA A 304 52.12 19.58 -1.27
CA ALA A 304 52.05 18.32 -2.02
C ALA A 304 50.68 17.62 -1.89
N GLY A 305 50.07 17.66 -0.70
CA GLY A 305 48.73 17.09 -0.48
C GLY A 305 47.61 17.79 -1.27
N PHE A 306 47.70 19.12 -1.46
CA PHE A 306 46.72 19.85 -2.27
C PHE A 306 46.89 19.57 -3.76
N ALA A 307 48.14 19.58 -4.25
CA ALA A 307 48.45 19.22 -5.64
C ALA A 307 47.97 17.81 -5.99
N LYS A 308 48.22 16.83 -5.12
CA LYS A 308 47.72 15.46 -5.25
C LYS A 308 46.19 15.40 -5.34
N HIS A 309 45.49 16.15 -4.50
CA HIS A 309 44.01 16.19 -4.55
C HIS A 309 43.49 16.81 -5.86
N VAL A 310 44.16 17.85 -6.37
CA VAL A 310 43.83 18.46 -7.68
C VAL A 310 44.04 17.44 -8.80
N GLN A 311 45.16 16.71 -8.81
CA GLN A 311 45.44 15.64 -9.79
C GLN A 311 44.35 14.54 -9.76
N GLN A 312 43.88 14.11 -8.58
CA GLN A 312 42.78 13.14 -8.48
C GLN A 312 41.47 13.64 -9.08
N ILE A 313 41.16 14.93 -8.90
CA ILE A 313 39.98 15.56 -9.50
C ILE A 313 40.14 15.66 -11.01
N MET A 314 41.30 16.10 -11.50
CA MET A 314 41.63 16.16 -12.92
C MET A 314 41.48 14.79 -13.58
N ALA A 315 42.08 13.74 -12.99
CA ALA A 315 41.95 12.36 -13.46
C ALA A 315 40.49 11.93 -13.59
N SER A 316 39.65 12.24 -12.58
CA SER A 316 38.23 11.91 -12.61
C SER A 316 37.46 12.71 -13.67
N VAL A 317 37.80 13.97 -13.93
CA VAL A 317 37.11 14.82 -14.91
C VAL A 317 37.52 14.45 -16.33
N LEU A 318 38.82 14.30 -16.60
CA LEU A 318 39.37 13.95 -17.91
C LEU A 318 38.85 12.59 -18.39
N THR A 319 38.90 11.57 -17.53
CA THR A 319 38.46 10.21 -17.91
C THR A 319 36.95 10.16 -18.18
N ARG A 320 36.13 10.86 -17.38
CA ARG A 320 34.67 10.78 -17.50
C ARG A 320 34.10 11.69 -18.57
N ARG A 321 34.73 12.84 -18.80
CA ARG A 321 34.22 13.90 -19.66
C ARG A 321 35.03 14.07 -20.95
N GLY A 322 36.13 13.35 -21.14
CA GLY A 322 36.90 13.40 -22.38
C GLY A 322 37.56 14.74 -22.69
N CYS A 323 37.75 15.63 -21.72
CA CYS A 323 38.26 17.00 -21.94
C CYS A 323 39.75 17.10 -22.32
N ARG A 324 40.41 16.00 -22.70
CA ARG A 324 41.83 15.97 -23.04
C ARG A 324 42.13 16.81 -24.29
N ASP A 325 41.29 16.67 -25.31
CA ASP A 325 41.41 17.38 -26.59
C ASP A 325 40.54 18.65 -26.65
N GLY A 326 40.17 19.16 -25.48
CA GLY A 326 39.32 20.34 -25.31
C GLY A 326 37.84 20.05 -25.08
N ILE A 327 37.12 21.12 -24.74
CA ILE A 327 35.68 21.11 -24.38
C ILE A 327 34.80 20.96 -25.64
N ALA A 328 35.36 21.18 -26.83
CA ALA A 328 34.68 20.96 -28.10
C ALA A 328 34.69 19.48 -28.57
N SER A 329 35.37 18.59 -27.84
CA SER A 329 35.48 17.17 -28.22
C SER A 329 34.14 16.43 -28.18
N ASP A 330 33.97 15.45 -29.08
CA ASP A 330 32.76 14.62 -29.13
C ASP A 330 32.52 13.82 -27.85
N ALA A 331 33.59 13.37 -27.21
CA ALA A 331 33.53 12.68 -25.92
C ALA A 331 32.94 13.57 -24.82
N TYR A 332 33.28 14.86 -24.80
CA TYR A 332 32.70 15.83 -23.88
C TYR A 332 31.23 16.12 -24.17
N ARG A 333 30.89 16.35 -25.44
CA ARG A 333 29.50 16.55 -25.88
C ARG A 333 28.63 15.36 -25.46
N CYS A 334 29.09 14.14 -25.71
CA CYS A 334 28.41 12.90 -25.30
C CYS A 334 28.25 12.80 -23.77
N HIS A 335 29.27 13.16 -22.99
CA HIS A 335 29.13 13.17 -21.52
C HIS A 335 28.08 14.17 -21.05
N MET A 336 28.11 15.40 -21.56
CA MET A 336 27.16 16.44 -21.14
C MET A 336 25.73 16.13 -21.58
N MET A 337 25.54 15.50 -22.74
CA MET A 337 24.28 14.90 -23.14
C MET A 337 23.80 13.88 -22.10
N ASN A 338 24.65 12.92 -21.71
CA ASN A 338 24.29 11.91 -20.71
C ASN A 338 23.94 12.51 -19.34
N VAL A 339 24.60 13.60 -18.95
CA VAL A 339 24.28 14.34 -17.71
C VAL A 339 22.93 15.03 -17.83
N GLN A 340 22.67 15.76 -18.91
CA GLN A 340 21.38 16.39 -19.16
C GLN A 340 20.27 15.34 -19.22
N HIS A 341 20.49 14.22 -19.91
CA HIS A 341 19.58 13.07 -19.91
C HIS A 341 19.31 12.55 -18.49
N SER A 342 20.35 12.35 -17.68
CA SER A 342 20.21 11.90 -16.28
C SER A 342 19.37 12.87 -15.44
N LEU A 343 19.51 14.18 -15.66
CA LEU A 343 18.74 15.21 -14.95
C LEU A 343 17.27 15.25 -15.41
N LEU A 344 17.00 14.81 -16.65
CA LEU A 344 15.66 14.66 -17.20
C LEU A 344 14.97 13.36 -16.75
N THR A 345 15.67 12.32 -16.32
CA THR A 345 15.10 10.96 -16.09
C THR A 345 13.91 10.82 -15.12
N ASP A 346 13.53 11.84 -14.33
CA ASP A 346 12.28 11.82 -13.55
C ASP A 346 11.06 12.42 -14.30
N GLN A 347 10.89 12.09 -15.58
CA GLN A 347 9.73 12.48 -16.40
C GLN A 347 8.46 11.66 -16.13
N ARG A 348 8.05 11.54 -14.86
CA ARG A 348 6.80 10.85 -14.50
C ARG A 348 5.58 11.45 -15.19
N HIS A 349 5.60 12.75 -15.45
CA HIS A 349 4.51 13.45 -16.12
C HIS A 349 4.34 12.98 -17.57
N VAL A 350 5.42 12.96 -18.38
CA VAL A 350 5.40 12.44 -19.76
C VAL A 350 4.87 11.01 -19.81
N THR A 351 5.41 10.14 -18.96
CA THR A 351 5.00 8.73 -18.94
C THR A 351 3.52 8.58 -18.53
N SER A 352 3.04 9.36 -17.56
CA SER A 352 1.64 9.27 -17.09
C SER A 352 0.66 9.71 -18.18
N GLN A 353 0.99 10.77 -18.93
CA GLN A 353 0.14 11.27 -20.00
C GLN A 353 0.11 10.34 -21.22
N ILE A 354 1.26 9.78 -21.64
CA ILE A 354 1.29 8.77 -22.73
C ILE A 354 0.43 7.57 -22.37
N ILE A 355 0.57 7.03 -21.15
CA ILE A 355 -0.26 5.91 -20.69
C ILE A 355 -1.75 6.28 -20.67
N ALA A 356 -2.10 7.48 -20.17
CA ALA A 356 -3.48 7.94 -20.14
C ALA A 356 -4.09 8.05 -21.56
N LYS A 357 -3.28 8.51 -22.54
CA LYS A 357 -3.67 8.57 -23.96
C LYS A 357 -3.92 7.17 -24.53
N ARG A 358 -2.99 6.23 -24.35
CA ARG A 358 -3.17 4.83 -24.80
C ARG A 358 -4.46 4.23 -24.27
N VAL A 359 -4.77 4.44 -22.99
CA VAL A 359 -6.01 3.91 -22.39
C VAL A 359 -7.27 4.60 -22.93
N SER A 360 -7.19 5.85 -23.37
CA SER A 360 -8.35 6.55 -23.96
C SER A 360 -8.78 5.99 -25.32
N GLU A 361 -7.93 5.19 -25.97
CA GLU A 361 -8.20 4.55 -27.25
C GLU A 361 -8.98 3.22 -27.12
N PHE A 362 -9.15 2.72 -25.89
CA PHE A 362 -9.95 1.51 -25.64
C PHE A 362 -11.45 1.81 -25.58
N HIS A 363 -12.25 0.93 -26.20
CA HIS A 363 -13.69 1.11 -26.38
C HIS A 363 -14.48 0.84 -25.08
N SER A 364 -13.96 0.00 -24.19
CA SER A 364 -14.54 -0.29 -22.86
C SER A 364 -13.83 0.55 -21.80
N LEU A 365 -14.51 1.57 -21.25
CA LEU A 365 -13.89 2.53 -20.32
C LEU A 365 -14.12 2.20 -18.85
N ALA A 366 -14.67 1.03 -18.50
CA ALA A 366 -14.90 0.69 -17.09
C ALA A 366 -13.70 0.00 -16.45
N THR A 367 -13.21 -1.08 -17.05
CA THR A 367 -12.07 -1.90 -16.61
C THR A 367 -11.21 -2.27 -17.82
N LEU A 368 -9.99 -2.75 -17.57
CA LEU A 368 -9.05 -3.21 -18.59
C LEU A 368 -8.94 -4.73 -18.56
N THR A 369 -8.89 -5.36 -19.72
CA THR A 369 -8.44 -6.73 -19.90
C THR A 369 -6.91 -6.83 -19.75
N VAL A 370 -6.39 -8.05 -19.64
CA VAL A 370 -4.93 -8.30 -19.64
C VAL A 370 -4.25 -7.70 -20.88
N SER A 371 -4.82 -7.93 -22.07
CA SER A 371 -4.25 -7.43 -23.33
C SER A 371 -4.23 -5.90 -23.38
N GLU A 372 -5.29 -5.23 -22.91
CA GLU A 372 -5.35 -3.77 -22.86
C GLU A 372 -4.38 -3.19 -21.83
N LEU A 373 -4.19 -3.87 -20.69
CA LEU A 373 -3.18 -3.50 -19.69
C LEU A 373 -1.76 -3.61 -20.25
N GLU A 374 -1.45 -4.71 -20.94
CA GLU A 374 -0.14 -4.91 -21.57
C GLU A 374 0.12 -3.88 -22.66
N ALA A 375 -0.88 -3.58 -23.49
CA ALA A 375 -0.80 -2.52 -24.49
C ALA A 375 -0.58 -1.13 -23.86
N ALA A 376 -1.29 -0.81 -22.79
CA ALA A 376 -1.10 0.44 -22.05
C ALA A 376 0.33 0.56 -21.46
N LEU A 377 0.89 -0.56 -20.99
CA LEU A 377 2.22 -0.64 -20.37
C LEU A 377 3.35 -1.02 -21.32
N ALA A 378 3.09 -1.10 -22.63
CA ALA A 378 4.11 -1.37 -23.64
C ALA A 378 5.28 -0.38 -23.54
N PRO A 379 6.51 -0.76 -23.93
CA PRO A 379 7.63 0.18 -24.00
C PRO A 379 7.25 1.48 -24.72
N LEU A 380 7.75 2.62 -24.24
CA LEU A 380 7.52 3.90 -24.90
C LEU A 380 8.28 3.91 -26.24
N SER A 381 7.71 4.52 -27.27
CA SER A 381 8.39 4.75 -28.56
C SER A 381 8.92 6.19 -28.66
N ILE A 382 9.95 6.39 -29.50
CA ILE A 382 10.53 7.72 -29.73
C ILE A 382 9.47 8.66 -30.32
N SER A 383 8.63 8.16 -31.25
CA SER A 383 7.54 8.92 -31.84
C SER A 383 6.52 9.43 -30.81
N GLU A 384 6.14 8.62 -29.82
CA GLU A 384 5.19 9.03 -28.78
C GLU A 384 5.74 10.16 -27.92
N VAL A 385 7.02 10.07 -27.54
CA VAL A 385 7.69 11.09 -26.72
C VAL A 385 7.88 12.38 -27.53
N SER A 386 8.32 12.29 -28.78
CA SER A 386 8.53 13.45 -29.65
C SER A 386 7.22 14.17 -30.00
N GLN A 387 6.13 13.44 -30.26
CA GLN A 387 4.80 14.04 -30.47
C GLN A 387 4.35 14.87 -29.26
N TRP A 388 4.60 14.36 -28.06
CA TRP A 388 4.23 15.06 -26.83
C TRP A 388 5.05 16.34 -26.60
N ASN A 389 6.37 16.29 -26.82
CA ASN A 389 7.23 17.47 -26.67
C ASN A 389 6.80 18.61 -27.61
N LYS A 390 6.44 18.28 -28.86
CA LYS A 390 5.92 19.25 -29.83
C LYS A 390 4.65 19.95 -29.33
N GLN A 391 3.76 19.22 -28.64
CA GLN A 391 2.54 19.80 -28.05
C GLN A 391 2.84 20.73 -26.86
N GLN A 392 3.89 20.46 -26.08
CA GLN A 392 4.31 21.32 -24.96
C GLN A 392 5.00 22.60 -25.44
N THR A 393 5.86 22.53 -26.45
CA THR A 393 6.57 23.71 -26.99
C THR A 393 5.60 24.73 -27.58
N CYS A 394 4.45 24.29 -28.10
CA CYS A 394 3.39 25.19 -28.57
C CYS A 394 2.61 25.88 -27.43
N ASN A 395 2.64 25.32 -26.20
CA ASN A 395 1.92 25.84 -25.03
C ASN A 395 2.82 26.59 -24.03
N ALA A 396 4.14 26.62 -24.26
CA ALA A 396 5.14 27.21 -23.35
C ALA A 396 5.53 28.65 -23.73
N VAL A 397 4.59 29.43 -24.27
CA VAL A 397 4.76 30.88 -24.43
C VAL A 397 4.48 31.51 -23.06
N ASP A 398 5.45 32.29 -22.56
CA ASP A 398 5.40 33.13 -21.35
C ASP A 398 5.51 32.42 -19.99
N LYS A 399 6.67 31.83 -19.70
CA LYS A 399 7.17 31.78 -18.31
C LYS A 399 8.35 32.73 -18.17
N GLU A 400 8.12 33.87 -17.52
CA GLU A 400 9.18 34.76 -17.05
C GLU A 400 10.14 33.97 -16.14
N ILE A 401 11.36 33.81 -16.63
CA ILE A 401 12.48 33.18 -15.94
C ILE A 401 12.98 34.16 -14.88
N SER A 402 13.48 33.64 -13.74
CA SER A 402 14.01 34.49 -12.68
C SER A 402 15.15 35.39 -13.19
N PRO A 403 15.05 36.74 -13.10
CA PRO A 403 15.97 37.67 -13.75
C PRO A 403 17.40 37.65 -13.18
N CYS A 404 17.61 37.05 -12.01
CA CYS A 404 18.93 36.90 -11.40
C CYS A 404 19.77 35.78 -12.06
N PHE A 405 19.12 34.84 -12.76
CA PHE A 405 19.76 33.67 -13.37
C PHE A 405 20.26 33.92 -14.80
N ASP A 406 19.50 34.68 -15.60
CA ASP A 406 19.85 34.95 -17.00
C ASP A 406 21.12 35.79 -17.12
N ASN A 407 21.37 36.71 -16.18
CA ASN A 407 22.61 37.51 -16.13
C ASN A 407 23.87 36.68 -15.85
N ILE A 408 23.74 35.48 -15.25
CA ILE A 408 24.88 34.62 -14.89
C ILE A 408 25.23 33.66 -16.03
N LEU A 409 24.23 33.17 -16.78
CA LEU A 409 24.44 32.28 -17.93
C LEU A 409 24.79 33.03 -19.23
N THR A 410 24.73 34.37 -19.22
CA THR A 410 25.06 35.25 -20.36
C THR A 410 26.49 35.81 -20.30
N THR A 411 27.34 35.35 -19.37
CA THR A 411 28.75 35.76 -19.37
C THR A 411 29.42 35.31 -20.65
N ARG A 412 30.32 36.15 -21.20
CA ARG A 412 31.02 35.92 -22.46
C ARG A 412 31.69 34.54 -22.50
N THR A 413 32.19 34.07 -21.37
CA THR A 413 32.80 32.75 -21.15
C THR A 413 31.82 31.61 -21.38
N LEU A 414 30.61 31.68 -20.80
CA LEU A 414 29.59 30.65 -20.98
C LEU A 414 28.93 30.71 -22.37
N GLN A 415 28.83 31.91 -22.96
CA GLN A 415 28.29 32.11 -24.32
C GLN A 415 29.23 31.61 -25.43
N GLN A 416 30.54 31.85 -25.32
CA GLN A 416 31.53 31.34 -26.29
C GLN A 416 31.68 29.81 -26.26
N LEU A 417 31.20 29.17 -25.18
CA LEU A 417 31.28 27.72 -24.94
C LEU A 417 29.93 27.01 -25.03
N ALA A 418 28.85 27.75 -25.29
CA ALA A 418 27.54 27.17 -25.50
C ALA A 418 27.58 26.39 -26.82
N ALA A 419 27.81 25.07 -26.73
CA ALA A 419 27.38 24.19 -27.81
C ALA A 419 25.92 24.55 -28.12
N PRO A 420 25.51 24.61 -29.41
CA PRO A 420 24.14 24.96 -29.75
C PRO A 420 23.20 24.09 -28.92
N PRO A 421 22.12 24.67 -28.36
CA PRO A 421 21.14 23.88 -27.63
C PRO A 421 20.74 22.75 -28.56
N LEU A 422 20.87 21.52 -28.06
CA LEU A 422 20.39 20.36 -28.80
C LEU A 422 18.91 20.61 -29.09
N ALA A 423 18.54 20.49 -30.36
CA ALA A 423 17.14 20.48 -30.74
C ALA A 423 16.44 19.44 -29.84
N LEU A 424 15.43 19.88 -29.10
CA LEU A 424 14.61 19.04 -28.21
C LEU A 424 13.92 17.87 -28.96
N ASP A 425 14.04 17.84 -30.28
CA ASP A 425 13.42 16.89 -31.19
C ASP A 425 14.04 15.47 -31.15
N GLU A 426 15.26 15.30 -30.63
CA GLU A 426 15.95 14.00 -30.57
C GLU A 426 16.19 13.50 -29.14
N PHE A 427 15.12 13.06 -28.46
CA PHE A 427 15.30 12.15 -27.33
C PHE A 427 15.78 10.79 -27.86
N THR A 428 17.08 10.51 -27.76
CA THR A 428 17.63 9.16 -27.99
C THR A 428 17.31 8.19 -26.83
N VAL A 429 16.88 8.71 -25.67
CA VAL A 429 16.60 7.92 -24.45
C VAL A 429 15.16 8.11 -24.00
N LEU A 430 14.42 7.00 -23.91
CA LEU A 430 13.01 6.95 -23.54
C LEU A 430 12.80 7.00 -22.02
N PRO A 431 11.78 7.73 -21.52
CA PRO A 431 11.38 7.66 -20.12
C PRO A 431 11.05 6.22 -19.69
N ARG A 432 11.36 5.88 -18.44
CA ARG A 432 11.06 4.54 -17.91
C ARG A 432 9.68 4.49 -17.27
N ILE A 433 8.92 3.45 -17.59
CA ILE A 433 7.66 3.13 -16.90
C ILE A 433 7.97 2.66 -15.46
N LYS A 434 7.79 3.56 -14.49
CA LYS A 434 8.01 3.31 -13.07
C LYS A 434 6.95 2.40 -12.46
N ARG A 435 7.29 1.78 -11.32
CA ARG A 435 6.39 0.93 -10.51
C ARG A 435 5.06 1.63 -10.15
N THR A 436 5.09 2.95 -9.94
CA THR A 436 3.88 3.73 -9.64
C THR A 436 2.91 3.77 -10.83
N HIS A 437 3.41 3.84 -12.06
CA HIS A 437 2.58 3.80 -13.26
C HIS A 437 1.98 2.40 -13.45
N ARG A 438 2.82 1.36 -13.35
CA ARG A 438 2.35 -0.04 -13.42
C ARG A 438 1.25 -0.33 -12.41
N ARG A 439 1.45 0.09 -11.15
CA ARG A 439 0.43 -0.04 -10.09
C ARG A 439 -0.84 0.75 -10.37
N ALA A 440 -0.73 1.93 -10.99
CA ALA A 440 -1.91 2.73 -11.34
C ALA A 440 -2.76 2.00 -12.38
N VAL A 441 -2.14 1.54 -13.47
CA VAL A 441 -2.81 0.80 -14.56
C VAL A 441 -3.36 -0.54 -14.08
N ALA A 442 -2.58 -1.29 -13.30
CA ALA A 442 -2.98 -2.59 -12.76
C ALA A 442 -4.23 -2.52 -11.86
N MET A 443 -4.57 -1.37 -11.26
CA MET A 443 -5.80 -1.24 -10.49
C MET A 443 -7.07 -1.28 -11.36
N ALA A 444 -6.98 -0.93 -12.64
CA ALA A 444 -8.11 -1.03 -13.57
C ALA A 444 -8.24 -2.42 -14.20
N LEU A 445 -7.30 -3.34 -13.96
CA LEU A 445 -7.38 -4.72 -14.46
C LEU A 445 -8.59 -5.42 -13.85
N GLU A 446 -9.46 -5.97 -14.71
CA GLU A 446 -10.45 -6.96 -14.32
C GLU A 446 -9.98 -8.34 -14.79
N SER A 447 -9.63 -9.22 -13.86
CA SER A 447 -9.28 -10.60 -14.19
C SER A 447 -9.40 -11.53 -12.99
N THR A 448 -9.03 -12.80 -13.15
CA THR A 448 -8.99 -13.81 -12.09
C THR A 448 -8.10 -13.35 -10.94
N PHE A 449 -8.33 -13.91 -9.75
CA PHE A 449 -7.56 -13.58 -8.56
C PHE A 449 -6.04 -13.78 -8.78
N GLU A 450 -5.69 -14.86 -9.47
CA GLU A 450 -4.31 -15.26 -9.78
C GLU A 450 -3.64 -14.27 -10.74
N GLU A 451 -4.36 -13.78 -11.75
CA GLU A 451 -3.82 -12.79 -12.69
C GLU A 451 -3.69 -11.41 -12.04
N LEU A 452 -4.70 -10.97 -11.28
CA LEU A 452 -4.61 -9.73 -10.49
C LEU A 452 -3.40 -9.76 -9.53
N GLN A 453 -3.06 -10.93 -9.01
CA GLN A 453 -1.86 -11.14 -8.20
C GLN A 453 -0.59 -11.06 -9.06
N ALA A 454 -0.54 -11.77 -10.19
CA ALA A 454 0.62 -11.79 -11.09
C ALA A 454 1.00 -10.38 -11.59
N TYR A 455 0.00 -9.54 -11.89
CA TYR A 455 0.19 -8.14 -12.29
C TYR A 455 0.42 -7.18 -11.10
N GLY A 456 0.34 -7.68 -9.86
CA GLY A 456 0.61 -6.92 -8.65
C GLY A 456 -0.47 -5.90 -8.30
N SER A 457 -1.71 -6.09 -8.78
CA SER A 457 -2.89 -5.27 -8.46
C SER A 457 -3.28 -5.43 -6.98
N ILE A 458 -3.15 -6.65 -6.44
CA ILE A 458 -3.45 -6.98 -5.04
C ILE A 458 -2.22 -6.71 -4.19
N ALA A 459 -2.04 -5.45 -3.78
CA ALA A 459 -0.84 -5.00 -3.09
C ALA A 459 -0.84 -5.22 -1.56
N SER A 460 -1.99 -5.48 -0.95
CA SER A 460 -2.14 -5.75 0.50
C SER A 460 -3.29 -6.71 0.79
N ALA A 461 -3.30 -7.27 2.00
CA ALA A 461 -4.37 -8.14 2.48
C ALA A 461 -5.74 -7.43 2.54
N GLU A 462 -5.77 -6.13 2.81
CA GLU A 462 -6.99 -5.32 2.79
C GLU A 462 -7.55 -5.18 1.38
N VAL A 463 -6.67 -4.99 0.38
CA VAL A 463 -7.08 -4.99 -1.03
C VAL A 463 -7.57 -6.38 -1.44
N ALA A 464 -6.93 -7.45 -0.95
CA ALA A 464 -7.43 -8.80 -1.16
C ALA A 464 -8.86 -8.96 -0.61
N GLY A 465 -9.18 -8.38 0.55
CA GLY A 465 -10.53 -8.35 1.07
C GLY A 465 -11.57 -7.70 0.13
N ILE A 466 -11.20 -6.63 -0.58
CA ILE A 466 -12.08 -6.01 -1.59
C ILE A 466 -12.35 -6.99 -2.74
N VAL A 467 -11.30 -7.61 -3.26
CA VAL A 467 -11.39 -8.59 -4.35
C VAL A 467 -12.21 -9.81 -3.93
N LEU A 468 -11.98 -10.34 -2.72
CA LEU A 468 -12.70 -11.47 -2.17
C LEU A 468 -14.21 -11.21 -2.07
N HIS A 469 -14.63 -10.01 -1.64
CA HIS A 469 -16.05 -9.65 -1.65
C HIS A 469 -16.65 -9.71 -3.06
N GLN A 470 -15.92 -9.32 -4.10
CA GLN A 470 -16.39 -9.40 -5.48
C GLN A 470 -16.54 -10.84 -5.95
N CYS A 471 -15.51 -11.66 -5.73
CA CYS A 471 -15.52 -13.07 -6.06
C CYS A 471 -16.66 -13.82 -5.35
N ILE A 472 -16.86 -13.54 -4.04
CA ILE A 472 -17.89 -14.19 -3.21
C ILE A 472 -19.29 -13.75 -3.60
N ALA A 473 -19.52 -12.45 -3.84
CA ALA A 473 -20.82 -11.94 -4.29
C ALA A 473 -21.25 -12.62 -5.60
N ARG A 474 -20.34 -12.67 -6.58
CA ARG A 474 -20.56 -13.33 -7.88
C ARG A 474 -20.76 -14.84 -7.72
N HIS A 475 -19.94 -15.52 -6.92
CA HIS A 475 -20.06 -16.96 -6.64
C HIS A 475 -21.43 -17.30 -6.04
N ARG A 476 -21.85 -16.59 -4.98
CA ARG A 476 -23.14 -16.81 -4.32
C ARG A 476 -24.32 -16.49 -5.24
N GLY A 477 -24.24 -15.36 -5.96
CA GLY A 477 -25.26 -15.00 -6.95
C GLY A 477 -25.46 -16.12 -7.98
N MET A 478 -24.39 -16.61 -8.57
CA MET A 478 -24.48 -17.58 -9.67
C MET A 478 -24.75 -19.01 -9.22
N CYS A 479 -24.28 -19.42 -8.04
CA CYS A 479 -24.49 -20.79 -7.55
C CYS A 479 -25.86 -20.99 -6.91
N SER A 480 -26.46 -19.93 -6.37
CA SER A 480 -27.68 -20.04 -5.57
C SER A 480 -28.94 -19.50 -6.25
N PHE A 481 -28.82 -18.75 -7.35
CA PHE A 481 -29.99 -18.32 -8.13
C PHE A 481 -30.05 -19.01 -9.50
N PRO A 482 -31.15 -19.72 -9.81
CA PRO A 482 -31.43 -20.16 -11.17
C PRO A 482 -31.68 -18.99 -12.13
N ASP A 483 -32.30 -17.91 -11.63
CA ASP A 483 -32.56 -16.70 -12.41
C ASP A 483 -31.32 -15.79 -12.43
N ILE A 484 -30.74 -15.61 -13.61
CA ILE A 484 -29.57 -14.75 -13.84
C ILE A 484 -29.81 -13.30 -13.43
N ARG A 485 -31.05 -12.79 -13.55
CA ARG A 485 -31.41 -11.41 -13.17
C ARG A 485 -31.22 -11.21 -11.67
N LEU A 486 -31.65 -12.18 -10.87
CA LEU A 486 -31.49 -12.17 -9.42
C LEU A 486 -30.04 -12.39 -8.99
N ALA A 487 -29.33 -13.26 -9.72
CA ALA A 487 -27.92 -13.48 -9.51
C ALA A 487 -27.12 -12.17 -9.67
N LEU A 488 -27.44 -11.37 -10.70
CA LEU A 488 -26.84 -10.04 -10.93
C LEU A 488 -27.28 -9.03 -9.87
N LEU A 489 -28.58 -8.91 -9.58
CA LEU A 489 -29.12 -8.01 -8.56
C LEU A 489 -28.47 -8.25 -7.18
N TYR A 490 -28.40 -9.50 -6.75
CA TYR A 490 -27.77 -9.86 -5.48
C TYR A 490 -26.27 -9.54 -5.50
N SER A 491 -25.57 -9.86 -6.59
CA SER A 491 -24.14 -9.57 -6.71
C SER A 491 -23.88 -8.07 -6.55
N ASP A 492 -24.60 -7.23 -7.29
CA ASP A 492 -24.46 -5.77 -7.24
C ASP A 492 -24.85 -5.20 -5.87
N LEU A 493 -25.90 -5.71 -5.24
CA LEU A 493 -26.30 -5.35 -3.88
C LEU A 493 -25.22 -5.72 -2.85
N ALA A 494 -24.71 -6.95 -2.88
CA ALA A 494 -23.68 -7.41 -1.95
C ALA A 494 -22.37 -6.62 -2.13
N LEU A 495 -22.04 -6.27 -3.37
CA LEU A 495 -20.91 -5.40 -3.69
C LEU A 495 -21.09 -3.99 -3.12
N ALA A 496 -22.24 -3.36 -3.37
CA ALA A 496 -22.57 -2.04 -2.82
C ALA A 496 -22.52 -2.06 -1.29
N PHE A 497 -23.03 -3.11 -0.67
CA PHE A 497 -22.99 -3.29 0.78
C PHE A 497 -21.56 -3.41 1.29
N SER A 498 -20.73 -4.20 0.61
CA SER A 498 -19.31 -4.31 0.96
C SER A 498 -18.58 -2.97 0.82
N ARG A 499 -18.99 -2.04 -0.05
CA ARG A 499 -18.34 -0.73 -0.21
C ARG A 499 -18.73 0.28 0.87
N ARG A 500 -19.79 0.00 1.65
CA ARG A 500 -20.18 0.84 2.79
C ARG A 500 -19.03 0.95 3.78
N ARG A 501 -18.77 2.19 4.21
CA ARG A 501 -17.87 2.42 5.34
C ARG A 501 -18.56 1.90 6.60
N SER A 502 -17.78 1.30 7.48
CA SER A 502 -18.26 0.83 8.78
C SER A 502 -18.28 1.99 9.77
N LEU A 503 -19.27 2.01 10.66
CA LEU A 503 -19.31 2.94 11.79
C LEU A 503 -18.27 2.53 12.82
N LEU A 504 -17.66 3.50 13.49
CA LEU A 504 -16.89 3.22 14.68
C LEU A 504 -17.84 2.86 15.82
N LEU A 505 -17.82 1.60 16.24
CA LEU A 505 -18.65 1.10 17.33
C LEU A 505 -17.82 0.93 18.59
N ILE A 506 -18.33 1.38 19.72
CA ILE A 506 -17.69 1.24 21.02
C ILE A 506 -18.43 0.14 21.77
N SER A 507 -17.71 -0.91 22.14
CA SER A 507 -18.23 -1.93 23.06
C SER A 507 -17.85 -1.54 24.49
N ASN A 508 -18.73 -1.84 25.44
CA ASN A 508 -18.45 -1.70 26.87
C ASN A 508 -18.60 -3.06 27.56
N GLU A 509 -18.44 -3.11 28.89
CA GLU A 509 -18.44 -4.35 29.65
C GLU A 509 -19.75 -5.15 29.53
N SER A 510 -20.88 -4.48 29.27
CA SER A 510 -22.22 -5.09 29.23
C SER A 510 -22.87 -5.18 27.85
N THR A 511 -22.33 -4.49 26.84
CA THR A 511 -22.90 -4.46 25.48
C THR A 511 -21.84 -4.62 24.39
N HIS A 512 -22.02 -5.66 23.59
CA HIS A 512 -21.27 -5.90 22.36
C HIS A 512 -22.11 -5.49 21.16
N GLN A 513 -21.65 -4.48 20.43
CA GLN A 513 -22.28 -4.03 19.21
C GLN A 513 -21.60 -4.68 17.99
N HIS A 514 -22.37 -5.00 16.96
CA HIS A 514 -21.85 -5.44 15.68
C HIS A 514 -22.23 -4.45 14.58
N GLN A 515 -21.43 -4.41 13.52
CA GLN A 515 -21.80 -3.69 12.30
C GLN A 515 -23.10 -4.27 11.74
N ILE A 516 -23.91 -3.41 11.12
CA ILE A 516 -25.03 -3.86 10.31
C ILE A 516 -24.54 -4.92 9.31
N ARG A 517 -25.32 -5.98 9.14
CA ARG A 517 -25.07 -7.09 8.24
C ARG A 517 -26.03 -7.05 7.07
N ILE A 518 -25.71 -7.80 6.01
CA ILE A 518 -26.53 -7.80 4.80
C ILE A 518 -27.91 -8.42 5.04
N ASP A 519 -28.02 -9.38 5.95
CA ASP A 519 -29.27 -10.03 6.37
C ASP A 519 -30.17 -9.14 7.24
N GLU A 520 -29.67 -7.98 7.66
CA GLU A 520 -30.45 -6.96 8.37
C GLU A 520 -31.05 -5.91 7.41
N LEU A 521 -30.73 -5.97 6.11
CA LEU A 521 -31.33 -5.08 5.11
C LEU A 521 -32.71 -5.61 4.69
N PRO A 522 -33.80 -4.84 4.84
CA PRO A 522 -35.15 -5.31 4.55
C PRO A 522 -35.33 -5.86 3.13
N TRP A 523 -34.66 -5.27 2.14
CA TRP A 523 -34.71 -5.71 0.74
C TRP A 523 -33.71 -6.83 0.40
N ALA A 524 -32.70 -7.09 1.24
CA ALA A 524 -31.81 -8.23 1.02
C ALA A 524 -32.42 -9.54 1.55
N VAL A 525 -33.26 -9.47 2.59
CA VAL A 525 -33.88 -10.63 3.24
C VAL A 525 -34.58 -11.57 2.24
N PRO A 526 -35.43 -11.08 1.30
CA PRO A 526 -36.06 -11.96 0.31
C PRO A 526 -35.05 -12.68 -0.60
N LEU A 527 -33.99 -11.97 -1.03
CA LEU A 527 -32.95 -12.56 -1.87
C LEU A 527 -32.13 -13.62 -1.10
N LEU A 528 -31.79 -13.33 0.15
CA LEU A 528 -31.07 -14.28 1.01
C LEU A 528 -31.91 -15.52 1.33
N ALA A 529 -33.23 -15.37 1.45
CA ALA A 529 -34.13 -16.50 1.62
C ALA A 529 -34.10 -17.47 0.41
N GLU A 530 -34.01 -16.94 -0.82
CA GLU A 530 -33.80 -17.77 -2.01
C GLU A 530 -32.40 -18.43 -2.01
N ILE A 531 -31.35 -17.71 -1.60
CA ILE A 531 -30.01 -18.29 -1.48
C ILE A 531 -29.99 -19.46 -0.49
N SER A 532 -30.67 -19.32 0.65
CA SER A 532 -30.72 -20.38 1.66
C SER A 532 -31.41 -21.66 1.16
N LYS A 533 -32.32 -21.58 0.17
CA LYS A 533 -32.97 -22.76 -0.43
C LYS A 533 -32.02 -23.57 -1.32
N HIS A 534 -31.08 -22.91 -1.98
CA HIS A 534 -30.15 -23.49 -2.94
C HIS A 534 -28.70 -23.47 -2.46
N ARG A 535 -28.50 -23.46 -1.13
CA ARG A 535 -27.17 -23.42 -0.53
C ARG A 535 -26.45 -24.74 -0.76
N ASP A 536 -25.19 -24.64 -1.21
CA ASP A 536 -24.30 -25.78 -1.41
C ASP A 536 -23.02 -25.57 -0.57
N ASP A 537 -23.07 -26.07 0.66
CA ASP A 537 -21.99 -25.94 1.65
C ASP A 537 -20.67 -26.55 1.17
N VAL A 538 -20.73 -27.59 0.34
CA VAL A 538 -19.55 -28.23 -0.24
C VAL A 538 -18.88 -27.25 -1.20
N LYS A 539 -19.63 -26.70 -2.17
CA LYS A 539 -19.10 -25.72 -3.13
C LYS A 539 -18.59 -24.45 -2.44
N ASP A 540 -19.28 -23.97 -1.40
CA ASP A 540 -18.85 -22.79 -0.66
C ASP A 540 -17.54 -23.03 0.09
N ARG A 541 -17.35 -24.21 0.71
CA ARG A 541 -16.08 -24.58 1.34
C ARG A 541 -14.98 -24.82 0.31
N ASP A 542 -15.29 -25.41 -0.85
CA ASP A 542 -14.35 -25.59 -1.96
C ASP A 542 -13.84 -24.24 -2.48
N PHE A 543 -14.74 -23.26 -2.61
CA PHE A 543 -14.38 -21.92 -3.02
C PHE A 543 -13.58 -21.19 -1.94
N ALA A 544 -13.95 -21.35 -0.67
CA ALA A 544 -13.17 -20.80 0.45
C ALA A 544 -11.75 -21.37 0.51
N ARG A 545 -11.57 -22.67 0.26
CA ARG A 545 -10.24 -23.31 0.16
C ARG A 545 -9.40 -22.69 -0.94
N GLN A 546 -9.96 -22.49 -2.13
CA GLN A 546 -9.28 -21.83 -3.24
C GLN A 546 -8.80 -20.44 -2.81
N LEU A 547 -9.71 -19.58 -2.30
CA LEU A 547 -9.39 -18.22 -1.87
C LEU A 547 -8.33 -18.18 -0.75
N LEU A 548 -8.46 -19.04 0.27
CA LEU A 548 -7.54 -19.09 1.42
C LEU A 548 -6.15 -19.61 1.05
N ARG A 549 -6.07 -20.60 0.15
CA ARG A 549 -4.79 -21.09 -0.39
C ARG A 549 -4.02 -19.96 -1.05
N PHE A 550 -4.69 -19.11 -1.83
CA PHE A 550 -4.05 -17.93 -2.43
C PHE A 550 -3.72 -16.85 -1.39
N TYR A 551 -4.66 -16.56 -0.50
CA TYR A 551 -4.48 -15.53 0.53
C TYR A 551 -3.25 -15.79 1.39
N TRP A 552 -3.09 -17.00 1.92
CA TRP A 552 -1.95 -17.33 2.77
C TRP A 552 -0.64 -17.52 2.00
N LEU A 553 -0.69 -17.90 0.71
CA LEU A 553 0.53 -17.91 -0.11
C LEU A 553 1.08 -16.49 -0.33
N GLN A 554 0.21 -15.50 -0.48
CA GLN A 554 0.59 -14.12 -0.79
C GLN A 554 0.82 -13.26 0.47
N PHE A 555 0.01 -13.47 1.50
CA PHE A 555 0.03 -12.69 2.75
C PHE A 555 0.26 -13.58 3.99
N PRO A 556 1.26 -14.48 3.98
CA PRO A 556 1.46 -15.48 5.04
C PRO A 556 1.78 -14.88 6.41
N VAL A 557 2.22 -13.62 6.45
CA VAL A 557 2.65 -12.92 7.67
C VAL A 557 1.72 -11.76 8.05
N THR A 558 0.64 -11.51 7.29
CA THR A 558 -0.32 -10.43 7.58
C THR A 558 -1.55 -10.96 8.30
N LEU A 559 -1.84 -10.43 9.49
CA LEU A 559 -3.04 -10.82 10.24
C LEU A 559 -4.27 -10.60 9.35
N MET A 560 -5.19 -11.57 9.30
CA MET A 560 -6.35 -11.50 8.42
C MET A 560 -7.20 -10.24 8.71
N PRO A 561 -7.26 -9.25 7.79
CA PRO A 561 -7.96 -8.01 8.06
C PRO A 561 -9.47 -8.25 8.16
N ASN A 562 -10.16 -7.41 8.93
CA ASN A 562 -11.63 -7.47 9.08
C ASN A 562 -12.40 -7.51 7.76
N LYS A 563 -11.83 -6.94 6.69
CA LYS A 563 -12.42 -7.00 5.35
C LYS A 563 -12.46 -8.42 4.78
N VAL A 564 -11.39 -9.19 4.94
CA VAL A 564 -11.31 -10.61 4.54
C VAL A 564 -12.22 -11.44 5.44
N VAL A 565 -12.19 -11.18 6.75
CA VAL A 565 -13.05 -11.87 7.74
C VAL A 565 -14.53 -11.70 7.39
N SER A 566 -14.97 -10.50 7.02
CA SER A 566 -16.36 -10.25 6.63
C SER A 566 -16.74 -11.01 5.36
N ALA A 567 -15.90 -10.99 4.32
CA ALA A 567 -16.16 -11.71 3.08
C ALA A 567 -16.30 -13.22 3.33
N LEU A 568 -15.35 -13.82 4.06
CA LEU A 568 -15.40 -15.24 4.41
C LEU A 568 -16.59 -15.58 5.30
N ARG A 569 -17.02 -14.66 6.17
CA ARG A 569 -18.23 -14.84 6.98
C ARG A 569 -19.47 -14.93 6.10
N ASP A 570 -19.57 -14.04 5.12
CA ASP A 570 -20.69 -14.03 4.19
C ASP A 570 -20.72 -15.34 3.39
N LEU A 571 -19.58 -15.86 2.94
CA LEU A 571 -19.49 -17.15 2.23
C LEU A 571 -19.85 -18.34 3.14
N LEU A 572 -19.21 -18.47 4.30
CA LEU A 572 -19.27 -19.69 5.12
C LEU A 572 -20.45 -19.74 6.08
N PHE A 573 -21.03 -18.59 6.44
CA PHE A 573 -22.06 -18.49 7.48
C PHE A 573 -23.27 -17.60 7.10
N GLY A 574 -23.20 -16.81 6.02
CA GLY A 574 -24.13 -15.72 5.70
C GLY A 574 -25.53 -16.09 5.19
N ALA A 575 -25.95 -17.34 5.29
CA ALA A 575 -27.31 -17.81 4.96
C ALA A 575 -27.99 -18.58 6.11
N SER A 576 -27.23 -18.93 7.15
CA SER A 576 -27.64 -19.93 8.15
C SER A 576 -28.05 -19.33 9.50
N SER A 577 -28.02 -18.00 9.67
CA SER A 577 -28.22 -17.38 10.99
C SER A 577 -29.69 -17.16 11.39
N ALA A 578 -30.66 -17.34 10.47
CA ALA A 578 -32.06 -16.98 10.76
C ALA A 578 -32.96 -18.12 11.28
N LYS A 579 -32.77 -19.39 10.88
CA LYS A 579 -33.69 -20.48 11.29
C LYS A 579 -33.03 -21.87 11.22
N THR A 580 -32.16 -22.18 12.19
CA THR A 580 -31.73 -23.58 12.44
C THR A 580 -32.03 -23.96 13.89
N LYS A 581 -33.30 -23.79 14.30
CA LYS A 581 -33.80 -24.31 15.57
C LYS A 581 -35.01 -25.24 15.44
N THR A 582 -35.56 -25.42 14.24
CA THR A 582 -36.73 -26.29 14.02
C THR A 582 -36.77 -26.73 12.56
N ARG A 583 -35.99 -27.75 12.24
CA ARG A 583 -36.30 -28.68 11.16
C ARG A 583 -35.99 -30.06 11.72
N GLU A 584 -37.00 -30.65 12.35
CA GLU A 584 -37.12 -32.10 12.41
C GLU A 584 -37.01 -32.58 10.95
N ARG A 585 -35.95 -33.33 10.67
CA ARG A 585 -35.63 -33.85 9.35
C ARG A 585 -36.45 -35.10 9.14
N ASP A 586 -37.62 -34.94 8.54
CA ASP A 586 -38.28 -35.99 7.76
C ASP A 586 -37.86 -35.78 6.30
N ASP A 587 -36.69 -36.27 5.93
CA ASP A 587 -36.37 -36.67 4.54
C ASP A 587 -34.98 -37.31 4.48
N GLU A 588 -34.94 -38.59 4.07
CA GLU A 588 -33.78 -39.45 3.89
C GLU A 588 -32.93 -39.06 2.66
N SER A 589 -32.53 -37.80 2.55
CA SER A 589 -31.49 -37.40 1.60
C SER A 589 -30.13 -37.52 2.28
N GLN A 590 -29.26 -38.39 1.73
CA GLN A 590 -27.85 -38.56 2.10
C GLN A 590 -27.06 -37.25 1.89
N ALA A 591 -27.28 -36.25 2.74
CA ALA A 591 -26.45 -35.05 2.78
C ALA A 591 -25.17 -35.39 3.55
N VAL A 592 -24.01 -35.22 2.90
CA VAL A 592 -22.70 -35.35 3.54
C VAL A 592 -22.65 -34.38 4.72
N GLU A 593 -22.62 -34.92 5.95
CA GLU A 593 -22.57 -34.11 7.16
C GLU A 593 -21.16 -33.55 7.32
N LEU A 594 -20.97 -32.31 6.86
CA LEU A 594 -19.69 -31.61 6.95
C LEU A 594 -19.41 -31.18 8.40
N PRO A 595 -18.15 -31.28 8.89
CA PRO A 595 -17.81 -30.88 10.26
C PRO A 595 -18.09 -29.39 10.49
N PRO A 596 -18.57 -28.98 11.68
CA PRO A 596 -18.85 -27.59 11.96
C PRO A 596 -17.56 -26.74 11.98
N LEU A 597 -17.62 -25.56 11.38
CA LEU A 597 -16.50 -24.63 11.35
C LEU A 597 -16.47 -23.72 12.60
N PRO A 598 -15.28 -23.37 13.13
CA PRO A 598 -15.18 -22.40 14.20
C PRO A 598 -15.64 -21.01 13.73
N PRO A 599 -16.21 -20.18 14.63
CA PRO A 599 -16.59 -18.81 14.28
C PRO A 599 -15.38 -17.95 13.85
N LEU A 600 -15.59 -17.07 12.88
CA LEU A 600 -14.57 -16.10 12.46
C LEU A 600 -14.45 -14.93 13.44
N LEU A 601 -13.21 -14.61 13.83
CA LEU A 601 -12.87 -13.54 14.77
C LEU A 601 -12.46 -12.27 14.04
N GLU A 602 -12.90 -11.10 14.53
CA GLU A 602 -12.45 -9.79 14.04
C GLU A 602 -11.21 -9.33 14.79
N GLU A 603 -10.35 -8.59 14.08
CA GLU A 603 -9.29 -7.80 14.66
C GLU A 603 -9.90 -6.65 15.46
N LEU A 604 -9.64 -6.65 16.77
CA LEU A 604 -10.08 -5.61 17.68
C LEU A 604 -8.99 -4.55 17.81
N ALA A 605 -9.39 -3.28 17.86
CA ALA A 605 -8.47 -2.17 18.04
C ALA A 605 -8.32 -1.81 19.53
N ALA A 606 -7.07 -1.68 19.99
CA ALA A 606 -6.74 -1.54 21.42
C ALA A 606 -7.25 -0.24 22.06
N ASP A 607 -7.39 0.82 21.27
CA ASP A 607 -7.86 2.15 21.67
C ASP A 607 -9.37 2.22 21.91
N ILE A 608 -10.15 1.29 21.34
CA ILE A 608 -11.62 1.21 21.50
C ILE A 608 -12.07 -0.10 22.15
N PHE A 609 -11.13 -0.88 22.69
CA PHE A 609 -11.42 -2.17 23.29
C PHE A 609 -12.02 -2.02 24.69
N GLY A 610 -13.30 -2.38 24.83
CA GLY A 610 -14.07 -2.34 26.09
C GLY A 610 -13.73 -3.44 27.11
N ARG A 611 -12.61 -4.14 26.96
CA ARG A 611 -12.08 -5.17 27.89
C ARG A 611 -12.90 -6.44 28.09
N THR A 612 -13.92 -6.65 27.27
CA THR A 612 -14.71 -7.87 27.25
C THR A 612 -14.67 -8.51 25.86
N PHE A 613 -14.58 -9.84 25.83
CA PHE A 613 -14.64 -10.61 24.59
C PHE A 613 -16.00 -11.28 24.45
N SER A 614 -16.59 -11.17 23.27
CA SER A 614 -17.82 -11.91 22.96
C SER A 614 -17.60 -13.43 23.02
N SER A 615 -18.66 -14.19 23.27
CA SER A 615 -18.60 -15.65 23.49
C SER A 615 -17.97 -16.45 22.34
N LYS A 616 -17.91 -15.88 21.11
CA LYS A 616 -17.24 -16.53 19.97
C LYS A 616 -15.73 -16.71 20.20
N PHE A 617 -15.06 -15.78 20.87
CA PHE A 617 -13.63 -15.91 21.16
C PHE A 617 -13.38 -17.11 22.08
N THR A 618 -14.22 -17.29 23.10
CA THR A 618 -14.15 -18.45 24.00
C THR A 618 -14.40 -19.76 23.25
N LYS A 619 -15.37 -19.79 22.32
CA LYS A 619 -15.63 -20.97 21.48
C LYS A 619 -14.42 -21.32 20.62
N VAL A 620 -13.80 -20.34 19.98
CA VAL A 620 -12.59 -20.56 19.16
C VAL A 620 -11.42 -21.02 20.02
N ALA A 621 -11.15 -20.37 21.16
CA ALA A 621 -10.05 -20.77 22.04
C ALA A 621 -10.17 -22.23 22.52
N ARG A 622 -11.39 -22.67 22.86
CA ARG A 622 -11.66 -24.08 23.22
C ARG A 622 -11.49 -25.05 22.06
N THR A 623 -11.76 -24.59 20.84
CA THR A 623 -11.56 -25.40 19.62
C THR A 623 -10.07 -25.53 19.28
N VAL A 624 -9.31 -24.45 19.50
CA VAL A 624 -7.87 -24.37 19.20
C VAL A 624 -7.03 -25.16 20.19
N ALA A 625 -7.38 -25.13 21.47
CA ALA A 625 -6.63 -25.76 22.56
C ALA A 625 -6.22 -27.22 22.28
N PRO A 626 -7.14 -28.16 21.99
CA PRO A 626 -6.76 -29.56 21.75
C PRO A 626 -5.95 -29.77 20.46
N ILE A 627 -6.10 -28.89 19.46
CA ILE A 627 -5.41 -29.00 18.16
C ILE A 627 -3.95 -28.52 18.26
N LEU A 628 -3.68 -27.51 19.09
CA LEU A 628 -2.35 -26.91 19.18
C LEU A 628 -1.57 -27.31 20.42
N LYS A 629 -2.19 -27.97 21.41
CA LYS A 629 -1.48 -28.49 22.57
C LYS A 629 -0.32 -29.38 22.13
N HIS A 630 0.83 -29.23 22.80
CA HIS A 630 2.08 -29.96 22.50
C HIS A 630 2.66 -29.76 21.10
N THR A 631 2.24 -28.72 20.37
CA THR A 631 2.89 -28.33 19.10
C THR A 631 4.06 -27.39 19.36
N THR A 632 4.92 -27.20 18.37
CA THR A 632 5.99 -26.17 18.41
C THR A 632 5.40 -24.78 18.72
N TYR A 633 4.19 -24.48 18.22
CA TYR A 633 3.50 -23.23 18.48
C TYR A 633 3.16 -23.05 19.97
N SER A 634 2.54 -24.05 20.59
CA SER A 634 2.16 -23.95 22.00
C SER A 634 3.37 -23.97 22.93
N ARG A 635 4.43 -24.72 22.59
CA ARG A 635 5.69 -24.74 23.35
C ARG A 635 6.40 -23.39 23.33
N TYR A 636 6.55 -22.76 22.16
CA TYR A 636 7.20 -21.45 22.05
C TYR A 636 6.46 -20.37 22.84
N TYR A 637 5.12 -20.35 22.76
CA TYR A 637 4.30 -19.39 23.48
C TYR A 637 3.92 -19.86 24.90
N LEU A 638 4.41 -21.00 25.39
CA LEU A 638 4.11 -21.51 26.74
C LEU A 638 2.59 -21.64 27.02
N LEU A 639 1.83 -22.15 26.04
CA LEU A 639 0.36 -22.19 26.09
C LEU A 639 -0.20 -23.48 26.68
N ASP A 640 0.56 -24.57 26.73
CA ASP A 640 0.05 -25.90 27.15
C ASP A 640 -0.67 -25.87 28.51
N PRO A 641 -0.13 -25.29 29.60
CA PRO A 641 -0.82 -25.23 30.90
C PRO A 641 -2.09 -24.37 30.88
N VAL A 642 -2.16 -23.38 29.97
CA VAL A 642 -3.32 -22.50 29.83
C VAL A 642 -4.40 -23.18 29.00
N PHE A 643 -4.01 -23.91 27.95
CA PHE A 643 -4.93 -24.71 27.14
C PHE A 643 -5.61 -25.80 27.95
N GLU A 644 -4.89 -26.49 28.84
CA GLU A 644 -5.47 -27.48 29.76
C GLU A 644 -6.62 -26.89 30.58
N LYS A 645 -6.41 -25.71 31.17
CA LYS A 645 -7.42 -25.02 31.99
C LYS A 645 -8.60 -24.48 31.18
N ILE A 646 -8.38 -24.08 29.93
CA ILE A 646 -9.46 -23.65 29.02
C ILE A 646 -10.33 -24.84 28.61
N GLU A 647 -9.69 -25.99 28.33
CA GLU A 647 -10.34 -27.24 27.94
C GLU A 647 -11.16 -27.81 29.09
N SER A 648 -10.59 -27.89 30.29
CA SER A 648 -11.28 -28.32 31.52
C SER A 648 -12.32 -27.31 32.01
N LYS A 649 -12.37 -26.12 31.40
CA LYS A 649 -13.24 -24.98 31.77
C LYS A 649 -13.01 -24.45 33.18
N GLU A 650 -11.83 -24.70 33.75
CA GLU A 650 -11.41 -24.17 35.05
C GLU A 650 -11.29 -22.64 35.05
N ILE A 651 -10.89 -22.06 33.91
CA ILE A 651 -10.73 -20.62 33.76
C ILE A 651 -11.49 -20.10 32.55
N SER A 652 -11.93 -18.85 32.64
CA SER A 652 -12.47 -18.09 31.52
C SER A 652 -11.37 -17.67 30.54
N LEU A 653 -11.76 -17.31 29.32
CA LEU A 653 -10.82 -16.75 28.33
C LEU A 653 -10.13 -15.47 28.85
N MET A 654 -10.85 -14.65 29.61
CA MET A 654 -10.30 -13.40 30.15
C MET A 654 -9.22 -13.67 31.19
N GLU A 655 -9.46 -14.64 32.09
CA GLU A 655 -8.47 -15.08 33.08
C GLU A 655 -7.24 -15.71 32.42
N ALA A 656 -7.44 -16.52 31.38
CA ALA A 656 -6.35 -17.08 30.58
C ALA A 656 -5.50 -15.99 29.91
N ALA A 657 -6.14 -14.98 29.30
CA ALA A 657 -5.45 -13.86 28.68
C ALA A 657 -4.68 -13.03 29.72
N ASP A 658 -5.26 -12.79 30.90
CA ASP A 658 -4.57 -12.07 31.97
C ASP A 658 -3.41 -12.87 32.56
N LEU A 659 -3.53 -14.20 32.67
CA LEU A 659 -2.44 -15.08 33.09
C LEU A 659 -1.25 -14.97 32.13
N LEU A 660 -1.49 -15.09 30.81
CA LEU A 660 -0.45 -14.93 29.80
C LEU A 660 0.16 -13.54 29.81
N ARG A 661 -0.68 -12.50 29.94
CA ARG A 661 -0.21 -11.12 30.06
C ARG A 661 0.72 -10.97 31.27
N ARG A 662 0.36 -11.53 32.43
CA ARG A 662 1.24 -11.52 33.60
C ARG A 662 2.54 -12.24 33.30
N THR A 663 2.51 -13.44 32.72
CA THR A 663 3.70 -14.22 32.36
C THR A 663 4.66 -13.46 31.44
N TYR A 664 4.15 -12.75 30.42
CA TYR A 664 5.02 -12.11 29.44
C TYR A 664 5.47 -10.69 29.79
N TYR A 665 4.71 -9.93 30.59
CA TYR A 665 4.96 -8.50 30.82
C TYR A 665 5.23 -8.16 32.30
N ILE A 666 5.75 -9.12 33.08
CA ILE A 666 6.06 -9.02 34.52
C ILE A 666 6.79 -7.70 34.87
N SER A 667 7.78 -7.29 34.08
CA SER A 667 8.64 -6.13 34.35
C SER A 667 8.08 -4.77 33.90
N GLN A 668 6.97 -4.75 33.15
CA GLN A 668 6.41 -3.53 32.52
C GLN A 668 5.11 -3.05 33.16
N SER A 669 4.73 -3.59 34.32
CA SER A 669 3.43 -3.30 34.95
C SER A 669 3.56 -2.45 36.23
N PRO A 670 3.86 -1.14 36.18
CA PRO A 670 3.51 -0.24 37.28
C PRO A 670 1.99 -0.23 37.47
N LYS A 671 1.54 -0.08 38.73
CA LYS A 671 0.12 0.07 39.08
C LYS A 671 -0.47 1.23 38.26
N GLY A 672 -1.30 0.92 37.26
CA GLY A 672 -1.96 1.92 36.40
C GLY A 672 -1.97 1.61 34.88
N VAL A 673 -1.05 0.77 34.37
CA VAL A 673 -1.04 0.34 32.95
C VAL A 673 -2.30 -0.41 32.54
N PHE A 674 -3.04 -0.93 33.52
CA PHE A 674 -4.27 -1.69 33.33
C PHE A 674 -5.37 -0.92 32.59
N LEU A 675 -5.41 0.41 32.62
CA LEU A 675 -6.42 1.23 31.91
C LEU A 675 -5.88 1.87 30.61
N SER A 676 -4.67 1.50 30.18
CA SER A 676 -4.00 2.11 29.02
C SER A 676 -4.24 1.34 27.71
N ILE A 677 -4.04 2.03 26.58
CA ILE A 677 -4.08 1.44 25.23
C ILE A 677 -3.09 0.28 25.10
N SER A 678 -1.90 0.40 25.70
CA SER A 678 -0.90 -0.67 25.69
C SER A 678 -1.35 -1.88 26.52
N GLY A 679 -1.98 -1.65 27.68
CA GLY A 679 -2.57 -2.72 28.48
C GLY A 679 -3.67 -3.49 27.73
N ASN A 680 -4.56 -2.78 27.03
CA ASN A 680 -5.55 -3.39 26.14
C ASN A 680 -4.87 -4.17 25.01
N GLY A 681 -3.83 -3.59 24.41
CA GLY A 681 -3.02 -4.23 23.38
C GLY A 681 -2.40 -5.55 23.80
N MET A 682 -1.84 -5.62 25.00
CA MET A 682 -1.26 -6.84 25.57
C MET A 682 -2.32 -7.94 25.78
N LEU A 683 -3.53 -7.59 26.24
CA LEU A 683 -4.63 -8.55 26.37
C LEU A 683 -5.11 -9.06 25.00
N LEU A 684 -5.22 -8.18 24.01
CA LEU A 684 -5.58 -8.55 22.65
C LEU A 684 -4.53 -9.48 22.04
N GLU A 685 -3.24 -9.18 22.23
CA GLU A 685 -2.14 -10.04 21.78
C GLU A 685 -2.24 -11.44 22.43
N ALA A 686 -2.47 -11.52 23.74
CA ALA A 686 -2.66 -12.80 24.43
C ALA A 686 -3.85 -13.63 23.88
N VAL A 687 -5.01 -13.00 23.63
CA VAL A 687 -6.16 -13.70 23.03
C VAL A 687 -5.88 -14.13 21.60
N GLN A 688 -5.15 -13.34 20.81
CA GLN A 688 -4.76 -13.76 19.46
C GLN A 688 -3.81 -14.97 19.47
N LEU A 689 -2.99 -15.14 20.52
CA LEU A 689 -2.18 -16.36 20.71
C LEU A 689 -3.08 -17.56 21.07
N LEU A 690 -3.98 -17.40 22.02
CA LEU A 690 -4.89 -18.47 22.47
C LEU A 690 -5.87 -18.95 21.39
N THR A 691 -6.19 -18.09 20.43
CA THR A 691 -7.17 -18.38 19.37
C THR A 691 -6.52 -18.62 18.02
N THR A 692 -5.23 -18.32 17.85
CA THR A 692 -4.56 -18.15 16.55
C THR A 692 -5.29 -17.20 15.58
N HIS A 693 -6.18 -16.38 16.13
CA HIS A 693 -7.12 -15.55 15.39
C HIS A 693 -8.02 -16.37 14.44
N ASN A 694 -7.65 -16.49 13.16
CA ASN A 694 -8.40 -17.24 12.14
C ASN A 694 -7.53 -18.26 11.40
N LEU A 695 -6.28 -18.49 11.86
CA LEU A 695 -5.38 -19.46 11.21
C LEU A 695 -5.91 -20.89 11.33
N ILE A 696 -6.60 -21.21 12.43
CA ILE A 696 -7.20 -22.53 12.68
C ILE A 696 -8.14 -23.00 11.56
N LEU A 697 -8.66 -22.09 10.72
CA LEU A 697 -9.40 -22.49 9.51
C LEU A 697 -8.60 -23.43 8.60
N ALA A 698 -7.27 -23.35 8.61
CA ALA A 698 -6.41 -24.26 7.86
C ALA A 698 -6.65 -25.72 8.28
N ASP A 699 -6.77 -25.99 9.58
CA ASP A 699 -7.02 -27.33 10.14
C ASP A 699 -8.43 -27.86 9.84
N PHE A 700 -9.40 -26.97 9.61
CA PHE A 700 -10.81 -27.37 9.39
C PHE A 700 -11.22 -27.43 7.92
N LEU A 701 -10.54 -26.67 7.05
CA LEU A 701 -10.87 -26.59 5.64
C LEU A 701 -9.97 -27.47 4.77
N PHE A 702 -8.71 -27.68 5.18
CA PHE A 702 -7.75 -28.46 4.42
C PHE A 702 -7.48 -29.78 5.13
N ASP A 703 -7.43 -30.84 4.35
CA ASP A 703 -7.18 -32.20 4.82
C ASP A 703 -6.24 -32.88 3.83
N ASP A 704 -5.26 -33.61 4.36
CA ASP A 704 -4.25 -34.30 3.57
C ASP A 704 -4.81 -35.55 2.86
N ASP A 705 -5.91 -36.10 3.36
CA ASP A 705 -6.50 -37.36 2.90
C ASP A 705 -7.44 -37.21 1.69
N ASN A 706 -7.98 -36.01 1.45
CA ASN A 706 -9.01 -35.75 0.43
C ASN A 706 -8.47 -35.30 -0.95
N GLY A 707 -7.21 -35.63 -1.25
CA GLY A 707 -6.58 -35.41 -2.57
C GLY A 707 -5.91 -34.03 -2.76
N ALA A 708 -5.17 -33.87 -3.87
CA ALA A 708 -4.25 -32.73 -4.08
C ALA A 708 -4.93 -31.34 -4.15
N HIS A 709 -6.22 -31.29 -4.51
CA HIS A 709 -6.99 -30.04 -4.53
C HIS A 709 -7.43 -29.58 -3.13
N HIS A 710 -7.43 -30.47 -2.14
CA HIS A 710 -7.81 -30.21 -0.74
C HIS A 710 -6.61 -29.96 0.18
N ARG A 711 -5.38 -30.10 -0.35
CA ARG A 711 -4.14 -29.87 0.39
C ARG A 711 -3.74 -28.40 0.40
N LEU A 712 -3.32 -27.93 1.57
CA LEU A 712 -2.69 -26.64 1.74
C LEU A 712 -1.27 -26.70 1.15
N ARG A 713 -0.82 -25.65 0.44
CA ARG A 713 0.57 -25.50 -0.04
C ARG A 713 1.51 -25.12 1.10
N LEU A 714 1.54 -25.97 2.12
CA LEU A 714 2.16 -25.63 3.40
C LEU A 714 3.66 -25.32 3.26
N PRO A 715 4.48 -26.12 2.54
CA PRO A 715 5.90 -25.80 2.36
C PRO A 715 6.12 -24.42 1.72
N GLU A 716 5.37 -24.10 0.66
CA GLU A 716 5.49 -22.81 -0.02
C GLU A 716 4.98 -21.65 0.85
N ILE A 717 3.91 -21.86 1.63
CA ILE A 717 3.42 -20.86 2.59
C ILE A 717 4.48 -20.60 3.66
N VAL A 718 5.13 -21.63 4.21
CA VAL A 718 6.19 -21.48 5.21
C VAL A 718 7.41 -20.76 4.62
N GLU A 719 7.79 -21.07 3.38
CA GLU A 719 8.89 -20.38 2.68
C GLU A 719 8.56 -18.89 2.44
N GLN A 720 7.34 -18.58 1.98
CA GLN A 720 6.90 -17.20 1.80
C GLN A 720 6.75 -16.47 3.15
N ALA A 721 6.31 -17.18 4.19
CA ALA A 721 6.23 -16.66 5.56
C ALA A 721 7.61 -16.27 6.07
N TRP A 722 8.62 -17.13 5.88
CA TRP A 722 10.01 -16.84 6.23
C TRP A 722 10.54 -15.61 5.48
N LYS A 723 10.36 -15.54 4.15
CA LYS A 723 10.78 -14.38 3.35
C LYS A 723 10.10 -13.09 3.82
N GLY A 724 8.80 -13.16 4.12
CA GLY A 724 8.03 -12.04 4.65
C GLY A 724 8.52 -11.60 6.03
N LEU A 725 8.82 -12.56 6.91
CA LEU A 725 9.33 -12.34 8.26
C LEU A 725 10.71 -11.68 8.25
N VAL A 726 11.65 -12.20 7.45
CA VAL A 726 12.97 -11.57 7.26
C VAL A 726 12.81 -10.15 6.74
N LYS A 727 11.98 -9.97 5.71
CA LYS A 727 11.77 -8.66 5.08
C LYS A 727 11.23 -7.63 6.07
N ILE A 728 10.28 -8.00 6.93
CA ILE A 728 9.68 -7.05 7.87
C ILE A 728 10.59 -6.78 9.06
N THR A 729 11.31 -7.77 9.57
CA THR A 729 12.22 -7.59 10.71
C THR A 729 13.47 -6.78 10.37
N LEU A 730 13.99 -6.92 9.14
CA LEU A 730 15.18 -6.19 8.69
C LEU A 730 14.89 -4.75 8.21
N VAL A 731 13.70 -4.21 8.45
CA VAL A 731 13.40 -2.78 8.21
C VAL A 731 13.90 -1.94 9.38
N THR A 732 14.82 -1.01 9.12
CA THR A 732 15.27 -0.06 10.13
C THR A 732 14.16 0.98 10.42
N PRO A 733 13.68 1.11 11.66
CA PRO A 733 12.71 2.14 12.01
C PRO A 733 13.33 3.55 11.89
N PRO A 734 12.51 4.62 11.90
CA PRO A 734 13.01 5.99 11.89
C PRO A 734 14.01 6.23 13.03
N LYS A 735 14.94 7.18 12.86
CA LYS A 735 15.86 7.54 13.94
C LYS A 735 15.09 8.11 15.15
N VAL A 736 15.55 7.76 16.34
CA VAL A 736 15.05 8.31 17.63
C VAL A 736 15.07 9.84 17.57
N GLY A 737 14.01 10.47 18.05
CA GLY A 737 13.85 11.93 18.03
C GLY A 737 13.14 12.49 16.79
N THR A 738 12.81 11.67 15.80
CA THR A 738 11.87 12.09 14.74
C THR A 738 10.43 12.16 15.26
N PRO A 739 9.59 13.12 14.84
CA PRO A 739 8.22 13.29 15.36
C PRO A 739 7.33 12.05 15.24
N THR A 740 7.63 11.16 14.29
CA THR A 740 6.85 9.94 14.03
C THR A 740 7.49 8.67 14.60
N TRP A 741 8.68 8.76 15.20
CA TRP A 741 9.45 7.59 15.67
C TRP A 741 8.61 6.65 16.52
N PHE A 742 7.98 7.15 17.58
CA PHE A 742 7.25 6.31 18.54
C PHE A 742 6.13 5.50 17.87
N HIS A 743 5.29 6.17 17.07
CA HIS A 743 4.15 5.53 16.40
C HIS A 743 4.57 4.53 15.32
N VAL A 744 5.62 4.85 14.55
CA VAL A 744 6.13 3.96 13.49
C VAL A 744 6.79 2.73 14.10
N SER A 745 7.64 2.93 15.11
CA SER A 745 8.33 1.84 15.81
C SER A 745 7.36 0.89 16.53
N ALA A 746 6.35 1.43 17.24
CA ALA A 746 5.33 0.59 17.88
C ALA A 746 4.46 -0.17 16.86
N THR A 747 4.16 0.43 15.70
CA THR A 747 3.44 -0.25 14.63
C THR A 747 4.27 -1.35 14.01
N HIS A 748 5.56 -1.08 13.77
CA HIS A 748 6.51 -2.06 13.25
C HIS A 748 6.67 -3.26 14.18
N ALA A 749 6.86 -3.05 15.49
CA ALA A 749 6.93 -4.13 16.47
C ALA A 749 5.69 -5.04 16.46
N ARG A 750 4.48 -4.46 16.37
CA ARG A 750 3.23 -5.21 16.26
C ARG A 750 3.16 -6.04 14.97
N GLN A 751 3.59 -5.47 13.85
CA GLN A 751 3.64 -6.20 12.59
C GLN A 751 4.64 -7.36 12.61
N VAL A 752 5.81 -7.17 13.24
CA VAL A 752 6.81 -8.24 13.44
C VAL A 752 6.22 -9.35 14.31
N SER A 753 5.55 -9.03 15.42
CA SER A 753 4.89 -10.02 16.28
C SER A 753 3.82 -10.83 15.52
N HIS A 754 2.96 -10.15 14.74
CA HIS A 754 1.98 -10.81 13.88
C HIS A 754 2.61 -11.74 12.85
N ALA A 755 3.75 -11.33 12.27
CA ALA A 755 4.50 -12.13 11.32
C ALA A 755 5.09 -13.38 11.98
N PHE A 756 5.73 -13.24 13.15
CA PHE A 756 6.25 -14.36 13.95
C PHE A 756 5.15 -15.37 14.27
N ARG A 757 3.99 -14.89 14.75
CA ARG A 757 2.86 -15.76 15.11
C ARG A 757 2.41 -16.62 13.93
N GLN A 758 2.24 -16.01 12.75
CA GLN A 758 1.76 -16.76 11.59
C GLN A 758 2.81 -17.71 11.02
N PHE A 759 4.05 -17.24 10.91
CA PHE A 759 5.16 -18.11 10.51
C PHE A 759 5.25 -19.34 11.42
N LEU A 760 5.19 -19.13 12.74
CA LEU A 760 5.29 -20.22 13.69
C LEU A 760 4.10 -21.18 13.64
N TYR A 761 2.88 -20.66 13.44
CA TYR A 761 1.71 -21.51 13.24
C TYR A 761 1.92 -22.44 12.04
N PHE A 762 2.26 -21.91 10.86
CA PHE A 762 2.47 -22.75 9.67
C PHE A 762 3.68 -23.68 9.81
N LEU A 763 4.79 -23.21 10.40
CA LEU A 763 5.96 -24.04 10.70
C LEU A 763 5.57 -25.22 11.60
N SER A 764 4.74 -25.00 12.62
CA SER A 764 4.30 -26.05 13.54
C SER A 764 3.48 -27.16 12.88
N LYS A 765 2.91 -26.89 11.70
CA LYS A 765 2.15 -27.85 10.91
C LYS A 765 3.04 -28.70 9.99
N LEU A 766 4.31 -28.35 9.81
CA LEU A 766 5.25 -29.20 9.07
C LEU A 766 5.55 -30.45 9.91
N SER A 767 5.17 -31.61 9.40
CA SER A 767 5.46 -32.91 9.98
C SER A 767 6.39 -33.70 9.07
N PRO A 768 7.36 -34.47 9.62
CA PRO A 768 7.73 -34.59 11.05
C PRO A 768 8.57 -33.41 11.58
N ILE A 769 8.79 -33.36 12.90
CA ILE A 769 9.61 -32.33 13.60
C ILE A 769 10.98 -32.10 12.94
N ARG A 770 11.61 -33.15 12.41
CA ARG A 770 12.89 -33.05 11.69
C ARG A 770 12.84 -32.06 10.53
N VAL A 771 11.73 -32.00 9.80
CA VAL A 771 11.54 -31.06 8.67
C VAL A 771 11.54 -29.61 9.16
N GLN A 772 10.97 -29.34 10.35
CA GLN A 772 11.02 -28.02 10.96
C GLN A 772 12.46 -27.61 11.29
N GLN A 773 13.25 -28.53 11.85
CA GLN A 773 14.65 -28.27 12.21
C GLN A 773 15.51 -28.00 10.97
N GLU A 774 15.40 -28.85 9.95
CA GLU A 774 16.13 -28.71 8.68
C GLU A 774 15.79 -27.39 8.01
N PHE A 775 14.50 -27.05 7.92
CA PHE A 775 14.04 -25.77 7.36
C PHE A 775 14.68 -24.57 8.07
N LEU A 776 14.64 -24.54 9.41
CA LEU A 776 15.21 -23.43 10.19
C LEU A 776 16.73 -23.34 10.02
N ALA A 777 17.43 -24.47 10.08
CA ALA A 777 18.89 -24.51 9.96
C ALA A 777 19.38 -24.02 8.59
N GLU A 778 18.78 -24.51 7.51
CA GLU A 778 19.11 -24.11 6.13
C GLU A 778 18.87 -22.60 5.92
N ASN A 779 17.72 -22.10 6.36
CA ASN A 779 17.34 -20.72 6.15
C ASN A 779 18.15 -19.73 6.99
N VAL A 780 18.51 -20.08 8.23
CA VAL A 780 19.42 -19.28 9.07
C VAL A 780 20.81 -19.22 8.43
N SER A 781 21.36 -20.35 8.00
CA SER A 781 22.67 -20.40 7.33
C SER A 781 22.68 -19.55 6.05
N THR A 782 21.63 -19.68 5.23
CA THR A 782 21.46 -18.88 4.01
C THR A 782 21.38 -17.39 4.30
N LEU A 783 20.66 -17.00 5.36
CA LEU A 783 20.53 -15.59 5.75
C LEU A 783 21.86 -15.01 6.22
N GLN A 784 22.58 -15.71 7.09
CA GLN A 784 23.88 -15.29 7.59
C GLN A 784 24.91 -15.16 6.45
N SER A 785 24.94 -16.12 5.52
CA SER A 785 25.79 -16.05 4.33
C SER A 785 25.44 -14.82 3.46
N LYS A 786 24.15 -14.57 3.20
CA LYS A 786 23.68 -13.46 2.37
C LYS A 786 24.04 -12.07 2.92
N TYR A 787 24.12 -11.93 4.25
CA TYR A 787 24.41 -10.66 4.91
C TYR A 787 25.81 -10.59 5.53
N CYS A 788 26.67 -11.58 5.24
CA CYS A 788 28.08 -11.56 5.62
C CYS A 788 28.79 -10.34 5.01
N GLY A 789 29.48 -9.54 5.84
CA GLY A 789 30.14 -8.31 5.39
C GLY A 789 29.21 -7.13 5.06
N SER A 790 27.92 -7.22 5.40
CA SER A 790 27.01 -6.08 5.33
C SER A 790 27.37 -4.98 6.36
N ASN A 791 26.74 -3.81 6.27
CA ASN A 791 27.05 -2.72 7.20
C ASN A 791 26.75 -3.13 8.68
N PRO A 792 27.41 -2.50 9.67
CA PRO A 792 27.28 -2.91 11.07
C PRO A 792 25.86 -2.89 11.63
N GLU A 793 25.00 -1.98 11.16
CA GLU A 793 23.60 -1.90 11.59
C GLU A 793 22.78 -3.09 11.07
N THR A 794 23.01 -3.49 9.82
CA THR A 794 22.33 -4.63 9.19
C THR A 794 22.79 -5.94 9.82
N SER A 795 24.09 -6.09 10.09
CA SER A 795 24.63 -7.27 10.78
C SER A 795 23.96 -7.47 12.14
N LYS A 796 23.88 -6.42 12.97
CA LYS A 796 23.23 -6.47 14.29
C LYS A 796 21.76 -6.89 14.21
N LEU A 797 21.02 -6.41 13.21
CA LEU A 797 19.62 -6.81 13.01
C LEU A 797 19.50 -8.28 12.61
N VAL A 798 20.41 -8.79 11.78
CA VAL A 798 20.45 -10.21 11.39
C VAL A 798 20.80 -11.08 12.59
N ASP A 799 21.78 -10.69 13.40
CA ASP A 799 22.19 -11.43 14.60
C ASP A 799 21.03 -11.52 15.60
N ALA A 800 20.39 -10.38 15.92
CA ALA A 800 19.22 -10.33 16.80
C ALA A 800 18.04 -11.14 16.27
N PHE A 801 17.84 -11.18 14.94
CA PHE A 801 16.83 -12.03 14.33
C PHE A 801 17.17 -13.52 14.49
N CYS A 802 18.42 -13.91 14.24
CA CYS A 802 18.88 -15.30 14.39
C CYS A 802 18.75 -15.79 15.84
N GLU A 803 19.03 -14.94 16.83
CA GLU A 803 18.80 -15.25 18.24
C GLU A 803 17.32 -15.57 18.52
N LYS A 804 16.39 -14.81 17.94
CA LYS A 804 14.96 -15.12 18.06
C LYS A 804 14.56 -16.42 17.38
N ILE A 805 15.19 -16.77 16.26
CA ILE A 805 14.96 -18.07 15.59
C ILE A 805 15.54 -19.23 16.41
N ALA A 806 16.66 -19.05 17.11
CA ALA A 806 17.23 -20.07 18.00
C ALA A 806 16.25 -20.46 19.12
N VAL A 807 15.46 -19.52 19.63
CA VAL A 807 14.39 -19.79 20.62
C VAL A 807 13.29 -20.67 20.01
N ILE A 808 12.96 -20.48 18.73
CA ILE A 808 12.04 -21.38 18.02
C ILE A 808 12.65 -22.77 17.90
N GLN A 809 13.94 -22.89 17.60
CA GLN A 809 14.62 -24.18 17.51
C GLN A 809 14.55 -24.96 18.85
N LYS A 810 14.73 -24.28 20.00
CA LYS A 810 14.50 -24.86 21.33
C LYS A 810 13.07 -25.41 21.45
N ALA A 811 12.07 -24.62 21.07
CA ALA A 811 10.66 -25.03 21.12
C ALA A 811 10.35 -26.23 20.20
N VAL A 812 11.02 -26.35 19.05
CA VAL A 812 10.85 -27.48 18.11
C VAL A 812 11.24 -28.80 18.78
N VAL A 813 12.35 -28.82 19.54
CA VAL A 813 12.86 -30.02 20.23
C VAL A 813 12.26 -30.25 21.62
N GLY A 814 11.39 -29.35 22.09
CA GLY A 814 10.77 -29.47 23.41
C GLY A 814 11.62 -28.97 24.57
N GLU A 815 12.67 -28.20 24.29
CA GLU A 815 13.45 -27.51 25.33
C GLU A 815 12.65 -26.35 25.95
N HIS A 816 13.06 -25.96 27.17
CA HIS A 816 12.44 -24.86 27.89
C HIS A 816 12.66 -23.52 27.17
N VAL A 817 11.59 -22.73 27.04
CA VAL A 817 11.60 -21.38 26.47
C VAL A 817 11.34 -20.38 27.59
N ASP A 818 12.22 -19.38 27.74
CA ASP A 818 12.02 -18.31 28.71
C ASP A 818 10.94 -17.32 28.20
N PRO A 819 9.93 -16.94 29.01
CA PRO A 819 8.92 -15.95 28.62
C PRO A 819 9.49 -14.63 28.07
N THR A 820 10.66 -14.20 28.53
CA THR A 820 11.35 -12.96 28.11
C THR A 820 11.96 -13.06 26.71
N GLU A 821 12.15 -14.28 26.19
CA GLU A 821 12.70 -14.53 24.85
C GLU A 821 11.63 -14.48 23.75
N VAL A 822 10.36 -14.70 24.08
CA VAL A 822 9.21 -14.72 23.15
C VAL A 822 9.05 -13.38 22.39
N CYS A 823 8.77 -13.44 21.08
CA CYS A 823 8.50 -12.26 20.27
C CYS A 823 7.06 -11.75 20.50
N LEU A 824 6.92 -10.51 20.97
CA LEU A 824 5.65 -9.85 21.29
C LEU A 824 5.68 -8.38 20.87
N GLY A 825 4.56 -7.86 20.38
CA GLY A 825 4.45 -6.55 19.75
C GLY A 825 4.29 -5.39 20.72
N TRP A 826 3.88 -5.68 21.96
CA TRP A 826 3.71 -4.69 23.03
C TRP A 826 4.85 -4.69 24.06
N ARG A 827 5.90 -5.47 23.84
CA ARG A 827 7.11 -5.45 24.66
C ARG A 827 7.94 -4.24 24.20
N HIS A 828 8.17 -3.28 25.11
CA HIS A 828 8.94 -2.05 24.82
C HIS A 828 10.17 -2.31 23.94
N LEU A 829 10.26 -1.59 22.82
CA LEU A 829 11.52 -1.34 22.11
C LEU A 829 12.36 -0.45 23.04
N SER A 830 13.31 -1.05 23.76
CA SER A 830 14.35 -0.34 24.52
C SER A 830 15.25 0.45 23.58
#